data_AF-A0A1Y3YKF2-F1
#
_entry.id   AF-A0A1Y3YKF2-F1
#
_cell.length_a   1.000
_cell.length_b   1.000
_cell.length_c   1.000
_cell.angle_alpha   90.00
_cell.angle_beta   90.00
_cell.angle_gamma   90.00
#
_symmetry.space_group_name_H-M   'P 1'
#
loop_
_entity.id
_entity.type
_entity.pdbx_description
1 polymer ?
#
loop_
_entity_poly.entity_id
_entity_poly.type
_entity_poly.pdbx_seq_one_letter_code
_entity_poly.pdbx_strand_id
1 'polypeptide(L)'
;MKEKIGKVALDYRFYPGVDLYSDGQVEDELLEVSKNYSRKEFNKIIDSREKWPLLYHFSHIRENIISWLPINKEHKVLEIGSGCGAVTGALAKKAGKVTCVDLSKKRSLVNAYRHKDYDNIEILVGNFQDIEKSLEETYDYITLIGVFEYSEGYIGTNNPYVDMLKIISSHLSDNGKIVIAIENKLGLKYWAGCTEDHTGLYFEGMEGYPRTKGVRTFTRRELEQIFLEAGIENSEFYYPYPDYKFPMSIFSDRWMPAEGDLKEINYNYDRERIRLFNETNVYNTIIQEGLFSLYSNSYLTILQKEKKQADSSCIYVKYSNERAEDFSIRTEIYEKRDGKRKVYKLAESPEGQEHLKNIEESSKRLEKVYADSPVELNRCIPVQNGIELEYVTGKTLENVLDEMLQKNQESMFMETITKYLDTLQHTGKIPYSKTEAFTKVFGEVEIPEGQLCPEYTNLDPVCGNILWSEKKWIMLDYEWSFSFPIPIKYQIYRVIKYYLYTSTAREKAQKLDLFVLYGIGTKEQKTYETMEENFQKYILGDHIPIRHMYEKISPGTLLDIQGTDFLGKLHNSKTSRIYFDLGEDFHEEFSFSIHRQGGLLRKRIPMPDGVKRIRLDPCEQACAVKVIKMALEMKDGTIKEIRCESNGTAGRNGFYGFQTMDPYFVSAVLPEGGGAVSVEMEIYPCQEVVGNFVEESFQLVRERDRLKDDVRKLQYQLEKASQKIQQMENTKVWKLYKTIKKD
;
A
#
# COMPACT_ATOMS: atom_id res chain seq x y z
N MET A 1 -2.05 36.14 24.32
CA MET A 1 -1.11 35.44 25.23
C MET A 1 -0.14 34.68 24.35
N LYS A 2 1.17 34.83 24.52
CA LYS A 2 2.18 34.11 23.74
C LYS A 2 2.82 33.01 24.59
N GLU A 3 3.07 31.84 24.01
CA GLU A 3 3.76 30.69 24.61
C GLU A 3 4.96 30.32 23.72
N LYS A 4 5.99 29.69 24.30
CA LYS A 4 7.10 29.11 23.54
C LYS A 4 7.26 27.64 23.88
N ILE A 5 7.34 26.80 22.85
CA ILE A 5 7.69 25.37 22.96
C ILE A 5 9.03 25.20 22.24
N GLY A 6 10.10 25.03 23.02
CA GLY A 6 11.46 25.18 22.49
C GLY A 6 11.66 26.57 21.91
N LYS A 7 12.01 26.65 20.62
CA LYS A 7 12.20 27.89 19.87
C LYS A 7 10.97 28.32 19.06
N VAL A 8 9.94 27.48 18.96
CA VAL A 8 8.70 27.79 18.25
C VAL A 8 7.83 28.70 19.12
N ALA A 9 7.32 29.78 18.54
CA ALA A 9 6.39 30.68 19.20
C ALA A 9 4.94 30.31 18.87
N LEU A 10 4.07 30.26 19.88
CA LEU A 10 2.61 30.17 19.69
C LEU A 10 1.94 31.45 20.17
N ASP A 11 1.00 31.94 19.38
CA ASP A 11 0.22 33.13 19.69
C ASP A 11 -1.28 32.81 19.76
N TYR A 12 -1.85 32.94 20.96
CA TYR A 12 -3.26 32.65 21.23
C TYR A 12 -4.13 33.91 21.27
N ARG A 13 -3.67 35.06 20.76
CA ARG A 13 -4.48 36.30 20.73
C ARG A 13 -5.85 36.10 20.06
N PHE A 14 -5.94 35.19 19.09
CA PHE A 14 -7.14 34.92 18.30
C PHE A 14 -7.81 33.59 18.66
N TYR A 15 -7.35 32.91 19.72
CA TYR A 15 -7.90 31.63 20.14
C TYR A 15 -9.12 31.86 21.03
N PRO A 16 -10.31 31.35 20.68
CA PRO A 16 -11.54 31.59 21.44
C PRO A 16 -11.62 30.81 22.77
N GLY A 17 -10.59 30.02 23.11
CA GLY A 17 -10.57 29.16 24.30
C GLY A 17 -11.07 27.74 24.06
N VAL A 18 -11.55 27.43 22.86
CA VAL A 18 -11.96 26.10 22.41
C VAL A 18 -11.37 25.81 21.04
N ASP A 19 -11.05 24.55 20.76
CA ASP A 19 -10.58 24.14 19.44
C ASP A 19 -11.75 24.20 18.46
N LEU A 20 -11.60 25.03 17.42
CA LEU A 20 -12.63 25.19 16.38
C LEU A 20 -12.61 24.03 15.36
N TYR A 21 -11.63 23.13 15.47
CA TYR A 21 -11.49 21.90 14.70
C TYR A 21 -10.80 20.83 15.56
N SER A 22 -11.29 19.58 15.57
CA SER A 22 -10.62 18.44 16.23
C SER A 22 -11.03 17.11 15.61
N ASP A 23 -10.06 16.21 15.42
CA ASP A 23 -10.30 14.80 15.04
C ASP A 23 -10.51 13.88 16.27
N GLY A 24 -10.62 14.45 17.48
CA GLY A 24 -10.95 13.73 18.72
C GLY A 24 -9.74 13.18 19.48
N GLN A 25 -9.90 12.00 20.11
CA GLN A 25 -8.91 11.39 21.01
C GLN A 25 -7.58 11.06 20.33
N VAL A 26 -7.58 10.89 19.01
CA VAL A 26 -6.38 10.65 18.21
C VAL A 26 -5.32 11.74 18.40
N GLU A 27 -5.75 12.99 18.61
CA GLU A 27 -4.85 14.13 18.75
C GLU A 27 -4.08 14.10 20.09
N ASP A 28 -4.60 13.41 21.10
CA ASP A 28 -3.90 13.21 22.37
C ASP A 28 -2.70 12.27 22.18
N GLU A 29 -2.86 11.24 21.34
CA GLU A 29 -1.78 10.34 20.96
C GLU A 29 -0.73 11.05 20.10
N LEU A 30 -1.15 11.85 19.12
CA LEU A 30 -0.22 12.67 18.33
C LEU A 30 0.60 13.61 19.23
N LEU A 31 -0.04 14.24 20.22
CA LEU A 31 0.64 15.11 21.15
C LEU A 31 1.61 14.35 22.06
N GLU A 32 1.23 13.18 22.56
CA GLU A 32 2.11 12.27 23.31
C GLU A 32 3.36 11.92 22.49
N VAL A 33 3.17 11.44 21.26
CA VAL A 33 4.28 11.02 20.39
C VAL A 33 5.21 12.20 20.10
N SER A 34 4.66 13.37 19.77
CA SER A 34 5.46 14.57 19.47
C SER A 34 6.30 15.08 20.65
N LYS A 35 5.84 14.84 21.88
CA LYS A 35 6.56 15.24 23.11
C LYS A 35 7.69 14.29 23.45
N ASN A 36 7.45 13.00 23.28
CA ASN A 36 8.27 11.94 23.86
C ASN A 36 9.27 11.32 22.87
N TYR A 37 9.06 11.48 21.55
CA TYR A 37 9.90 10.88 20.52
C TYR A 37 10.43 11.91 19.54
N SER A 38 11.61 11.64 18.99
CA SER A 38 12.23 12.45 17.95
C SER A 38 11.67 12.14 16.56
N ARG A 39 11.85 13.06 15.60
CA ARG A 39 11.42 12.84 14.21
C ARG A 39 12.04 11.60 13.56
N LYS A 40 13.27 11.21 13.95
CA LYS A 40 13.94 10.00 13.43
C LYS A 40 13.25 8.70 13.88
N GLU A 41 12.48 8.74 14.97
CA GLU A 41 11.77 7.58 15.51
C GLU A 41 10.37 7.41 14.92
N PHE A 42 9.81 8.45 14.28
CA PHE A 42 8.42 8.43 13.78
C PHE A 42 8.16 7.31 12.79
N ASN A 43 9.09 7.00 11.88
CA ASN A 43 8.91 5.90 10.92
C ASN A 43 8.69 4.54 11.61
N LYS A 44 9.50 4.22 12.64
CA LYS A 44 9.35 2.99 13.44
C LYS A 44 8.07 3.03 14.29
N ILE A 45 7.70 4.19 14.83
CA ILE A 45 6.47 4.35 15.61
C ILE A 45 5.24 4.11 14.73
N ILE A 46 5.21 4.66 13.51
CA ILE A 46 4.10 4.46 12.57
C ILE A 46 3.95 2.97 12.26
N ASP A 47 5.05 2.28 11.92
CA ASP A 47 5.01 0.84 11.64
C ASP A 47 4.55 0.01 12.84
N SER A 48 5.03 0.34 14.05
CA SER A 48 4.71 -0.42 15.26
C SER A 48 3.29 -0.20 15.79
N ARG A 49 2.74 1.01 15.60
CA ARG A 49 1.40 1.36 16.11
C ARG A 49 0.31 1.10 15.08
N GLU A 50 0.66 0.99 13.80
CA GLU A 50 -0.25 0.58 12.71
C GLU A 50 -1.50 1.47 12.57
N LYS A 51 -1.36 2.79 12.80
CA LYS A 51 -2.48 3.74 12.76
C LYS A 51 -2.36 4.76 11.63
N TRP A 52 -3.44 4.89 10.86
CA TRP A 52 -3.58 5.89 9.80
C TRP A 52 -3.23 7.32 10.27
N PRO A 53 -3.78 7.85 11.39
CA PRO A 53 -3.49 9.22 11.79
C PRO A 53 -2.00 9.50 12.07
N LEU A 54 -1.25 8.50 12.58
CA LEU A 54 0.19 8.64 12.76
C LEU A 54 0.90 8.70 11.41
N LEU A 55 0.55 7.81 10.46
CA LEU A 55 1.09 7.86 9.11
C LEU A 55 0.79 9.20 8.43
N TYR A 56 -0.47 9.63 8.45
CA TYR A 56 -0.93 10.86 7.80
C TYR A 56 -0.23 12.12 8.32
N HIS A 57 -0.07 12.24 9.64
CA HIS A 57 0.51 13.45 10.22
C HIS A 57 2.04 13.43 10.31
N PHE A 58 2.67 12.28 10.53
CA PHE A 58 4.10 12.18 10.85
C PHE A 58 4.99 11.61 9.73
N SER A 59 4.41 11.04 8.67
CA SER A 59 5.22 10.59 7.53
C SER A 59 5.98 11.76 6.90
N HIS A 60 7.29 11.59 6.71
CA HIS A 60 8.13 12.57 6.04
C HIS A 60 7.78 12.71 4.55
N ILE A 61 7.12 11.71 3.95
CA ILE A 61 6.66 11.76 2.56
C ILE A 61 5.67 12.91 2.34
N ARG A 62 4.95 13.36 3.37
CA ARG A 62 4.11 14.57 3.30
C ARG A 62 4.91 15.82 2.89
N GLU A 63 6.18 15.92 3.30
CA GLU A 63 7.05 17.05 2.98
C GLU A 63 7.36 17.15 1.46
N ASN A 64 7.26 16.04 0.73
CA ASN A 64 7.59 15.94 -0.70
C ASN A 64 6.75 16.89 -1.58
N ILE A 65 5.53 17.23 -1.15
CA ILE A 65 4.64 18.09 -1.93
C ILE A 65 5.21 19.51 -2.11
N ILE A 66 6.05 19.98 -1.18
CA ILE A 66 6.65 21.33 -1.21
C ILE A 66 8.18 21.36 -1.21
N SER A 67 8.87 20.26 -0.89
CA SER A 67 10.32 20.28 -0.66
C SER A 67 11.14 20.62 -1.91
N TRP A 68 10.58 20.44 -3.10
CA TRP A 68 11.16 20.81 -4.40
C TRP A 68 10.99 22.30 -4.78
N LEU A 69 10.02 23.01 -4.18
CA LEU A 69 9.75 24.41 -4.53
C LEU A 69 10.98 25.29 -4.25
N PRO A 70 11.33 26.28 -5.09
CA PRO A 70 12.55 27.08 -4.94
C PRO A 70 12.47 28.14 -3.81
N ILE A 71 12.11 27.70 -2.60
CA ILE A 71 12.09 28.48 -1.37
C ILE A 71 13.52 28.53 -0.78
N ASN A 72 13.95 29.70 -0.29
CA ASN A 72 15.27 29.92 0.29
C ASN A 72 15.17 30.82 1.54
N LYS A 73 16.31 31.11 2.18
CA LYS A 73 16.37 31.83 3.46
C LYS A 73 16.00 33.31 3.39
N GLU A 74 15.84 33.87 2.19
CA GLU A 74 15.35 35.24 1.99
C GLU A 74 13.82 35.29 2.00
N HIS A 75 13.14 34.16 1.75
CA HIS A 75 11.69 34.11 1.62
C HIS A 75 10.96 34.04 2.98
N LYS A 76 9.81 34.73 3.03
CA LYS A 76 8.80 34.58 4.08
C LYS A 76 7.62 33.74 3.59
N VAL A 77 7.18 32.80 4.41
CA VAL A 77 6.11 31.86 4.08
C VAL A 77 4.95 31.99 5.06
N LEU A 78 3.72 32.05 4.54
CA LEU A 78 2.47 31.90 5.30
C LEU A 78 1.87 30.51 5.02
N GLU A 79 1.83 29.65 6.03
CA GLU A 79 1.20 28.34 5.97
C GLU A 79 -0.20 28.40 6.58
N ILE A 80 -1.24 28.42 5.75
CA ILE A 80 -2.64 28.43 6.20
C ILE A 80 -3.08 26.98 6.40
N GLY A 81 -3.62 26.65 7.59
CA GLY A 81 -4.04 25.30 7.93
C GLY A 81 -2.86 24.36 8.24
N SER A 82 -1.89 24.84 9.02
CA SER A 82 -0.67 24.08 9.32
C SER A 82 -0.90 22.76 10.07
N GLY A 83 -2.03 22.62 10.76
CA GLY A 83 -2.42 21.42 11.49
C GLY A 83 -1.33 20.94 12.43
N CYS A 84 -1.08 19.62 12.41
CA CYS A 84 -0.01 18.99 13.19
C CYS A 84 1.40 19.27 12.62
N GLY A 85 1.55 20.08 11.58
CA GLY A 85 2.83 20.43 10.95
C GLY A 85 3.35 19.42 9.95
N ALA A 86 2.49 18.84 9.12
CA ALA A 86 2.91 17.79 8.18
C ALA A 86 3.92 18.28 7.12
N VAL A 87 3.84 19.56 6.72
CA VAL A 87 4.76 20.19 5.75
C VAL A 87 5.60 21.33 6.34
N THR A 88 5.22 21.85 7.53
CA THR A 88 5.92 22.93 8.24
C THR A 88 7.43 22.67 8.36
N GLY A 89 7.84 21.43 8.65
CA GLY A 89 9.25 21.05 8.77
C GLY A 89 10.07 21.36 7.52
N ALA A 90 9.54 21.04 6.34
CA ALA A 90 10.22 21.34 5.08
C ALA A 90 10.18 22.83 4.72
N LEU A 91 9.11 23.56 5.06
CA LEU A 91 9.09 25.02 4.92
C LEU A 91 10.14 25.68 5.82
N ALA A 92 10.24 25.27 7.09
CA ALA A 92 11.19 25.83 8.06
C ALA A 92 12.66 25.54 7.70
N LYS A 93 12.95 24.36 7.13
CA LYS A 93 14.28 24.03 6.57
C LYS A 93 14.70 25.04 5.50
N LYS A 94 13.78 25.47 4.64
CA LYS A 94 14.07 26.29 3.46
C LYS A 94 13.96 27.80 3.71
N ALA A 95 12.84 28.25 4.28
CA ALA A 95 12.48 29.66 4.44
C ALA A 95 13.29 30.38 5.53
N GLY A 96 13.34 31.71 5.42
CA GLY A 96 13.86 32.59 6.48
C GLY A 96 12.87 32.76 7.63
N LYS A 97 11.56 32.76 7.33
CA LYS A 97 10.47 32.84 8.30
C LYS A 97 9.26 32.02 7.83
N VAL A 98 8.63 31.29 8.74
CA VAL A 98 7.38 30.57 8.52
C VAL A 98 6.36 31.04 9.56
N THR A 99 5.29 31.67 9.09
CA THR A 99 4.12 32.01 9.89
C THR A 99 3.04 30.97 9.59
N CYS A 100 2.64 30.20 10.59
CA CYS A 100 1.61 29.17 10.49
C CYS A 100 0.29 29.70 11.06
N VAL A 101 -0.84 29.32 10.46
CA VAL A 101 -2.18 29.59 10.98
C VAL A 101 -2.91 28.27 11.17
N ASP A 102 -3.52 28.06 12.34
CA ASP A 102 -4.37 26.89 12.59
C ASP A 102 -5.50 27.17 13.60
N LEU A 103 -6.62 26.48 13.42
CA LEU A 103 -7.83 26.62 14.25
C LEU A 103 -7.75 25.84 15.58
N SER A 104 -6.85 24.87 15.68
CA SER A 104 -6.73 23.96 16.82
C SER A 104 -5.47 24.26 17.63
N LYS A 105 -5.66 24.55 18.92
CA LYS A 105 -4.55 24.65 19.87
C LYS A 105 -3.83 23.32 20.00
N LYS A 106 -4.57 22.20 20.05
CA LYS A 106 -3.95 20.88 20.23
C LYS A 106 -3.04 20.51 19.06
N ARG A 107 -3.49 20.70 17.82
CA ARG A 107 -2.66 20.48 16.61
C ARG A 107 -1.47 21.42 16.55
N SER A 108 -1.68 22.70 16.90
CA SER A 108 -0.61 23.69 17.00
C SER A 108 0.46 23.28 18.00
N LEU A 109 0.08 22.69 19.14
CA LEU A 109 1.02 22.13 20.11
C LEU A 109 1.79 20.94 19.52
N VAL A 110 1.12 20.00 18.83
CA VAL A 110 1.80 18.90 18.11
C VAL A 110 2.85 19.46 17.15
N ASN A 111 2.48 20.44 16.33
CA ASN A 111 3.39 21.11 15.39
C ASN A 111 4.60 21.71 16.11
N ALA A 112 4.35 22.47 17.18
CA ALA A 112 5.40 23.13 17.96
C ALA A 112 6.35 22.13 18.64
N TYR A 113 5.86 21.02 19.20
CA TYR A 113 6.71 19.99 19.80
C TYR A 113 7.56 19.25 18.77
N ARG A 114 7.00 18.92 17.60
CA ARG A 114 7.74 18.30 16.48
C ARG A 114 8.87 19.18 15.96
N HIS A 115 8.66 20.49 15.93
CA HIS A 115 9.55 21.46 15.31
C HIS A 115 10.24 22.39 16.31
N LYS A 116 10.28 22.01 17.60
CA LYS A 116 10.80 22.81 18.71
C LYS A 116 12.23 23.35 18.54
N ASP A 117 13.02 22.76 17.63
CA ASP A 117 14.40 23.16 17.37
C ASP A 117 14.54 24.28 16.33
N TYR A 118 13.47 24.57 15.57
CA TYR A 118 13.42 25.66 14.59
C TYR A 118 13.05 26.98 15.27
N ASP A 119 13.86 28.02 15.04
CA ASP A 119 13.66 29.38 15.57
C ASP A 119 12.92 30.32 14.63
N ASN A 120 12.59 29.85 13.43
CA ASN A 120 11.94 30.61 12.38
C ASN A 120 10.44 30.28 12.20
N ILE A 121 9.80 29.65 13.19
CA ILE A 121 8.36 29.29 13.16
C ILE A 121 7.58 30.09 14.20
N GLU A 122 6.52 30.77 13.75
CA GLU A 122 5.48 31.38 14.59
C GLU A 122 4.11 30.79 14.22
N ILE A 123 3.38 30.23 15.18
CA ILE A 123 2.05 29.64 14.99
C ILE A 123 0.99 30.56 15.60
N LEU A 124 0.11 31.10 14.76
CA LEU A 124 -1.03 31.93 15.14
C LEU A 124 -2.26 31.03 15.26
N VAL A 125 -2.80 30.90 16.48
CA VAL A 125 -3.91 30.00 16.77
C VAL A 125 -5.22 30.77 16.76
N GLY A 126 -6.11 30.45 15.82
CA GLY A 126 -7.38 31.14 15.63
C GLY A 126 -7.91 31.03 14.20
N ASN A 127 -9.05 31.68 13.94
CA ASN A 127 -9.63 31.73 12.59
C ASN A 127 -8.79 32.63 11.68
N PHE A 128 -8.48 32.13 10.47
CA PHE A 128 -7.71 32.89 9.48
C PHE A 128 -8.33 34.25 9.17
N GLN A 129 -9.66 34.38 9.09
CA GLN A 129 -10.35 35.65 8.83
C GLN A 129 -10.13 36.72 9.91
N ASP A 130 -9.84 36.30 11.14
CA ASP A 130 -9.57 37.23 12.24
C ASP A 130 -8.08 37.56 12.32
N ILE A 131 -7.24 36.56 12.07
CA ILE A 131 -5.79 36.70 12.06
C ILE A 131 -5.32 37.59 10.91
N GLU A 132 -5.85 37.39 9.70
CA GLU A 132 -5.38 38.05 8.48
C GLU A 132 -5.46 39.58 8.57
N LYS A 133 -6.48 40.10 9.26
CA LYS A 133 -6.67 41.54 9.52
C LYS A 133 -5.56 42.17 10.35
N SER A 134 -4.78 41.36 11.06
CA SER A 134 -3.66 41.78 11.89
C SER A 134 -2.29 41.47 11.28
N LEU A 135 -2.25 40.83 10.11
CA LEU A 135 -1.01 40.58 9.41
C LEU A 135 -0.55 41.88 8.75
N GLU A 136 0.62 42.37 9.18
CA GLU A 136 1.25 43.59 8.62
C GLU A 136 2.29 43.26 7.54
N GLU A 137 2.71 42.00 7.46
CA GLU A 137 3.74 41.53 6.55
C GLU A 137 3.15 40.94 5.27
N THR A 138 3.90 41.07 4.16
CA THR A 138 3.65 40.33 2.93
C THR A 138 4.54 39.08 2.86
N TYR A 139 4.11 38.11 2.04
CA TYR A 139 4.72 36.79 1.94
C TYR A 139 5.10 36.43 0.51
N ASP A 140 6.24 35.75 0.36
CA ASP A 140 6.73 35.27 -0.93
C ASP A 140 6.06 33.95 -1.32
N TYR A 141 5.61 33.18 -0.34
CA TYR A 141 4.81 31.97 -0.53
C TYR A 141 3.66 31.93 0.46
N ILE A 142 2.46 31.65 -0.03
CA ILE A 142 1.29 31.33 0.80
C ILE A 142 0.83 29.92 0.42
N THR A 143 0.76 29.00 1.39
CA THR A 143 0.42 27.60 1.11
C THR A 143 -0.95 27.22 1.67
N LEU A 144 -1.73 26.51 0.87
CA LEU A 144 -3.01 25.88 1.23
C LEU A 144 -2.96 24.40 0.81
N ILE A 145 -2.49 23.51 1.69
CA ILE A 145 -2.24 22.10 1.39
C ILE A 145 -3.30 21.25 2.08
N GLY A 146 -4.35 20.83 1.36
CA GLY A 146 -5.53 20.17 1.95
C GLY A 146 -6.31 21.11 2.88
N VAL A 147 -6.66 22.30 2.37
CA VAL A 147 -7.30 23.38 3.11
C VAL A 147 -8.32 24.12 2.24
N PHE A 148 -8.01 24.33 0.96
CA PHE A 148 -8.83 25.13 0.05
C PHE A 148 -10.26 24.59 -0.10
N GLU A 149 -10.43 23.27 -0.04
CA GLU A 149 -11.71 22.56 -0.10
C GLU A 149 -12.70 22.98 0.99
N TYR A 150 -12.20 23.41 2.14
CA TYR A 150 -12.99 23.82 3.31
C TYR A 150 -13.33 25.32 3.31
N SER A 151 -12.98 26.07 2.26
CA SER A 151 -13.22 27.52 2.22
C SER A 151 -14.69 27.89 2.40
N GLU A 152 -15.66 27.05 2.01
CA GLU A 152 -17.08 27.30 2.30
C GLU A 152 -17.39 27.31 3.81
N GLY A 153 -16.78 26.40 4.57
CA GLY A 153 -16.94 26.34 6.03
C GLY A 153 -16.27 27.49 6.78
N TYR A 154 -15.21 28.08 6.21
CA TYR A 154 -14.44 29.15 6.85
C TYR A 154 -14.77 30.55 6.36
N ILE A 155 -15.14 30.67 5.09
CA ILE A 155 -15.40 31.93 4.40
C ILE A 155 -16.91 32.08 4.23
N GLY A 156 -17.57 32.71 5.20
CA GLY A 156 -19.04 32.89 5.23
C GLY A 156 -19.59 33.90 4.21
N THR A 157 -19.14 33.81 2.96
CA THR A 157 -19.55 34.67 1.83
C THR A 157 -20.34 33.85 0.81
N ASN A 158 -20.92 34.52 -0.19
CA ASN A 158 -21.60 33.84 -1.29
C ASN A 158 -20.64 33.17 -2.28
N ASN A 159 -19.37 33.62 -2.34
CA ASN A 159 -18.32 33.10 -3.22
C ASN A 159 -17.07 32.73 -2.41
N PRO A 160 -17.16 31.76 -1.47
CA PRO A 160 -16.13 31.50 -0.47
C PRO A 160 -14.74 31.24 -1.05
N TYR A 161 -14.66 30.48 -2.13
CA TYR A 161 -13.40 30.08 -2.76
C TYR A 161 -12.72 31.26 -3.48
N VAL A 162 -13.50 32.10 -4.18
CA VAL A 162 -12.99 33.31 -4.84
C VAL A 162 -12.53 34.34 -3.81
N ASP A 163 -13.33 34.53 -2.77
CA ASP A 163 -13.05 35.51 -1.71
C ASP A 163 -11.86 35.08 -0.86
N MET A 164 -11.68 33.77 -0.61
CA MET A 164 -10.45 33.23 0.00
C MET A 164 -9.21 33.64 -0.80
N LEU A 165 -9.23 33.46 -2.13
CA LEU A 165 -8.10 33.81 -2.99
C LEU A 165 -7.83 35.32 -3.02
N LYS A 166 -8.88 36.15 -3.02
CA LYS A 166 -8.73 37.61 -2.96
C LYS A 166 -8.09 38.06 -1.65
N ILE A 167 -8.52 37.47 -0.52
CA ILE A 167 -7.96 37.76 0.81
C ILE A 167 -6.48 37.36 0.84
N ILE A 168 -6.13 36.12 0.52
CA ILE A 168 -4.70 35.71 0.59
C ILE A 168 -3.84 36.48 -0.41
N SER A 169 -4.40 36.87 -1.57
CA SER A 169 -3.68 37.65 -2.56
C SER A 169 -3.28 39.04 -2.07
N SER A 170 -4.01 39.65 -1.13
CA SER A 170 -3.61 40.96 -0.57
C SER A 170 -2.35 40.86 0.30
N HIS A 171 -2.03 39.66 0.81
CA HIS A 171 -0.88 39.37 1.64
C HIS A 171 0.37 38.90 0.85
N LEU A 172 0.32 38.87 -0.48
CA LEU A 172 1.46 38.49 -1.32
C LEU A 172 2.47 39.63 -1.49
N SER A 173 3.76 39.31 -1.53
CA SER A 173 4.79 40.19 -2.07
C SER A 173 4.65 40.33 -3.60
N ASP A 174 5.36 41.30 -4.21
CA ASP A 174 5.27 41.57 -5.66
C ASP A 174 5.54 40.34 -6.56
N ASN A 175 6.30 39.37 -6.07
CA ASN A 175 6.63 38.12 -6.79
C ASN A 175 6.13 36.88 -6.05
N GLY A 176 5.22 37.10 -5.09
CA GLY A 176 4.68 36.07 -4.23
C GLY A 176 3.91 35.02 -5.01
N LYS A 177 3.91 33.80 -4.49
CA LYS A 177 3.21 32.65 -5.06
C LYS A 177 2.19 32.11 -4.07
N ILE A 178 1.01 31.73 -4.57
CA ILE A 178 0.07 30.91 -3.81
C ILE A 178 0.25 29.47 -4.27
N VAL A 179 0.42 28.55 -3.33
CA VAL A 179 0.59 27.12 -3.60
C VAL A 179 -0.60 26.39 -3.02
N ILE A 180 -1.39 25.74 -3.88
CA ILE A 180 -2.59 24.99 -3.46
C ILE A 180 -2.39 23.53 -3.85
N ALA A 181 -2.53 22.62 -2.89
CA ALA A 181 -2.63 21.19 -3.14
C ALA A 181 -4.01 20.70 -2.71
N ILE A 182 -4.70 20.00 -3.61
CA ILE A 182 -6.08 19.58 -3.43
C ILE A 182 -6.38 18.30 -4.22
N GLU A 183 -7.28 17.48 -3.71
CA GLU A 183 -7.89 16.35 -4.41
C GLU A 183 -8.55 16.81 -5.72
N ASN A 184 -8.43 15.99 -6.76
CA ASN A 184 -9.16 16.19 -8.00
C ASN A 184 -10.52 15.50 -7.90
N LYS A 185 -11.62 16.25 -8.03
CA LYS A 185 -13.00 15.73 -8.03
C LYS A 185 -13.24 14.51 -8.95
N LEU A 186 -12.46 14.40 -10.04
CA LEU A 186 -12.54 13.30 -11.02
C LEU A 186 -11.32 12.36 -11.00
N GLY A 187 -10.51 12.40 -9.93
CA GLY A 187 -9.34 11.55 -9.77
C GLY A 187 -9.66 10.07 -9.98
N LEU A 188 -8.78 9.35 -10.68
CA LEU A 188 -9.01 7.95 -11.08
C LEU A 188 -9.32 7.05 -9.88
N LYS A 189 -8.75 7.33 -8.70
CA LYS A 189 -9.00 6.57 -7.48
C LYS A 189 -10.49 6.45 -7.13
N TYR A 190 -11.29 7.49 -7.36
CA TYR A 190 -12.72 7.47 -7.08
C TYR A 190 -13.49 6.60 -8.08
N TRP A 191 -13.07 6.62 -9.34
CA TRP A 191 -13.57 5.70 -10.37
C TRP A 191 -13.16 4.26 -10.08
N ALA A 192 -12.00 4.06 -9.47
CA ALA A 192 -11.46 2.75 -9.11
C ALA A 192 -12.07 2.18 -7.81
N GLY A 193 -12.90 2.95 -7.11
CA GLY A 193 -13.65 2.51 -5.94
C GLY A 193 -13.13 2.99 -4.59
N CYS A 194 -12.30 4.05 -4.54
CA CYS A 194 -12.07 4.78 -3.29
C CYS A 194 -13.28 5.66 -2.93
N THR A 195 -13.52 5.83 -1.63
CA THR A 195 -14.48 6.83 -1.15
C THR A 195 -13.89 8.24 -1.27
N GLU A 196 -14.75 9.25 -1.29
CA GLU A 196 -14.31 10.65 -1.31
C GLU A 196 -13.68 11.03 0.05
N ASP A 197 -12.51 11.66 0.02
CA ASP A 197 -11.60 11.79 1.17
C ASP A 197 -12.22 12.54 2.37
N HIS A 198 -13.09 13.53 2.11
CA HIS A 198 -13.64 14.39 3.16
C HIS A 198 -14.97 13.86 3.70
N THR A 199 -15.72 13.13 2.89
CA THR A 199 -17.08 12.67 3.22
C THR A 199 -17.14 11.19 3.59
N GLY A 200 -16.21 10.38 3.09
CA GLY A 200 -16.27 8.92 3.21
C GLY A 200 -17.36 8.26 2.37
N LEU A 201 -18.02 9.03 1.51
CA LEU A 201 -19.08 8.54 0.65
C LEU A 201 -18.50 8.17 -0.71
N TYR A 202 -18.94 7.05 -1.27
CA TYR A 202 -18.63 6.72 -2.65
C TYR A 202 -19.26 7.75 -3.59
N PHE A 203 -18.49 8.16 -4.59
CA PHE A 203 -18.91 8.97 -5.73
C PHE A 203 -19.43 10.39 -5.41
N GLU A 204 -19.44 10.83 -4.15
CA GLU A 204 -20.04 12.10 -3.73
C GLU A 204 -19.50 13.31 -4.52
N GLY A 205 -18.18 13.40 -4.67
CA GLY A 205 -17.55 14.43 -5.49
C GLY A 205 -17.94 14.34 -6.97
N MET A 206 -17.95 13.13 -7.55
CA MET A 206 -18.30 12.92 -8.96
C MET A 206 -19.77 13.26 -9.27
N GLU A 207 -20.67 13.00 -8.32
CA GLU A 207 -22.10 13.36 -8.41
C GLU A 207 -22.38 14.84 -8.13
N GLY A 208 -21.34 15.62 -7.80
CA GLY A 208 -21.46 17.06 -7.59
C GLY A 208 -21.92 17.46 -6.19
N TYR A 209 -21.64 16.63 -5.18
CA TYR A 209 -21.94 16.86 -3.76
C TYR A 209 -23.45 17.05 -3.45
N PRO A 210 -24.33 16.09 -3.78
CA PRO A 210 -25.77 16.20 -3.50
C PRO A 210 -26.12 16.14 -2.00
N ARG A 211 -25.26 15.56 -1.16
CA ARG A 211 -25.53 15.30 0.27
C ARG A 211 -24.63 16.10 1.21
N THR A 212 -23.50 16.61 0.73
CA THR A 212 -22.51 17.31 1.56
C THR A 212 -22.52 18.83 1.34
N LYS A 213 -22.26 19.58 2.41
CA LYS A 213 -22.04 21.04 2.40
C LYS A 213 -20.79 21.38 3.23
N GLY A 214 -20.16 22.51 2.94
CA GLY A 214 -19.04 23.06 3.72
C GLY A 214 -17.66 22.55 3.30
N VAL A 215 -17.59 21.51 2.47
CA VAL A 215 -16.36 20.97 1.89
C VAL A 215 -16.60 20.57 0.44
N ARG A 216 -15.67 20.94 -0.45
CA ARG A 216 -15.79 20.68 -1.88
C ARG A 216 -14.43 20.60 -2.57
N THR A 217 -14.27 19.61 -3.44
CA THR A 217 -13.13 19.52 -4.37
C THR A 217 -13.54 19.93 -5.78
N PHE A 218 -12.55 20.12 -6.65
CA PHE A 218 -12.75 20.75 -7.95
C PHE A 218 -12.02 20.00 -9.06
N THR A 219 -12.57 20.06 -10.26
CA THR A 219 -11.86 19.77 -11.50
C THR A 219 -10.91 20.92 -11.85
N ARG A 220 -9.92 20.66 -12.71
CA ARG A 220 -9.04 21.72 -13.24
C ARG A 220 -9.81 22.92 -13.80
N ARG A 221 -10.85 22.69 -14.60
CA ARG A 221 -11.66 23.75 -15.20
C ARG A 221 -12.38 24.60 -14.13
N GLU A 222 -12.93 23.95 -13.11
CA GLU A 222 -13.56 24.66 -11.99
C GLU A 222 -12.53 25.51 -11.23
N LEU A 223 -11.31 24.98 -10.99
CA LEU A 223 -10.21 25.74 -10.36
C LEU A 223 -9.78 26.94 -11.20
N GLU A 224 -9.54 26.76 -12.50
CA GLU A 224 -9.15 27.85 -13.42
C GLU A 224 -10.20 28.96 -13.44
N GLN A 225 -11.49 28.61 -13.43
CA GLN A 225 -12.58 29.58 -13.35
C GLN A 225 -12.55 30.36 -12.02
N ILE A 226 -12.35 29.68 -10.89
CA ILE A 226 -12.22 30.31 -9.58
C ILE A 226 -11.02 31.27 -9.55
N PHE A 227 -9.88 30.87 -10.13
CA PHE A 227 -8.67 31.70 -10.17
C PHE A 227 -8.90 32.96 -11.00
N LEU A 228 -9.52 32.82 -12.17
CA LEU A 228 -9.87 33.93 -13.05
C LEU A 228 -10.81 34.92 -12.36
N GLU A 229 -11.86 34.44 -11.68
CA GLU A 229 -12.80 35.28 -10.92
C GLU A 229 -12.15 35.97 -9.71
N ALA A 230 -11.08 35.39 -9.17
CA ALA A 230 -10.25 36.01 -8.14
C ALA A 230 -9.26 37.05 -8.69
N GLY A 231 -9.17 37.20 -10.03
CA GLY A 231 -8.24 38.11 -10.70
C GLY A 231 -6.83 37.55 -10.84
N ILE A 232 -6.67 36.22 -10.87
CA ILE A 232 -5.39 35.54 -11.02
C ILE A 232 -5.38 34.75 -12.33
N GLU A 233 -4.68 35.27 -13.33
CA GLU A 233 -4.64 34.66 -14.66
C GLU A 233 -3.49 33.65 -14.83
N ASN A 234 -2.49 33.69 -13.95
CA ASN A 234 -1.29 32.86 -14.09
C ASN A 234 -1.31 31.70 -13.08
N SER A 235 -1.59 30.51 -13.59
CA SER A 235 -1.53 29.25 -12.87
C SER A 235 -0.61 28.24 -13.57
N GLU A 236 0.20 27.52 -12.81
CA GLU A 236 0.94 26.35 -13.27
C GLU A 236 0.39 25.10 -12.58
N PHE A 237 0.03 24.08 -13.36
CA PHE A 237 -0.49 22.81 -12.85
C PHE A 237 0.60 21.73 -12.79
N TYR A 238 0.62 21.08 -11.64
CA TYR A 238 1.43 19.91 -11.33
C TYR A 238 0.50 18.78 -10.85
N TYR A 239 0.93 17.54 -11.05
CA TYR A 239 0.15 16.34 -10.79
C TYR A 239 0.95 15.41 -9.86
N PRO A 240 0.75 15.52 -8.54
CA PRO A 240 1.39 14.66 -7.57
C PRO A 240 0.86 13.22 -7.67
N TYR A 241 1.75 12.23 -7.56
CA TYR A 241 1.43 10.81 -7.69
C TYR A 241 2.02 9.99 -6.52
N PRO A 242 1.26 9.06 -5.91
CA PRO A 242 -0.12 8.67 -6.24
C PRO A 242 -1.19 9.71 -5.91
N ASP A 243 -0.92 10.65 -5.00
CA ASP A 243 -1.75 11.82 -4.70
C ASP A 243 -0.89 12.90 -4.00
N TYR A 244 -1.49 14.03 -3.59
CA TYR A 244 -0.76 15.10 -2.89
C TYR A 244 -0.41 14.78 -1.43
N LYS A 245 -1.00 13.74 -0.83
CA LYS A 245 -0.74 13.36 0.56
C LYS A 245 0.57 12.60 0.67
N PHE A 246 0.84 11.66 -0.24
CA PHE A 246 2.09 10.90 -0.23
C PHE A 246 2.81 10.92 -1.59
N PRO A 247 3.15 12.10 -2.14
CA PRO A 247 3.69 12.16 -3.49
C PRO A 247 5.12 11.62 -3.54
N MET A 248 5.32 10.63 -4.40
CA MET A 248 6.64 10.09 -4.76
C MET A 248 7.12 10.60 -6.11
N SER A 249 6.21 11.13 -6.94
CA SER A 249 6.53 11.86 -8.15
C SER A 249 5.58 13.04 -8.34
N ILE A 250 6.04 14.09 -8.99
CA ILE A 250 5.24 15.28 -9.31
C ILE A 250 5.46 15.59 -10.79
N PHE A 251 4.44 15.32 -11.59
CA PHE A 251 4.40 15.62 -13.02
C PHE A 251 3.92 17.06 -13.25
N SER A 252 3.99 17.57 -14.47
CA SER A 252 3.46 18.90 -14.82
C SER A 252 2.89 18.93 -16.23
N ASP A 253 2.24 20.05 -16.59
CA ASP A 253 1.82 20.29 -17.98
C ASP A 253 2.96 20.16 -19.01
N ARG A 254 4.21 20.35 -18.58
CA ARG A 254 5.42 20.26 -19.43
C ARG A 254 6.10 18.89 -19.35
N TRP A 255 5.68 18.02 -18.44
CA TRP A 255 6.23 16.69 -18.25
C TRP A 255 5.15 15.71 -17.76
N MET A 256 4.54 15.00 -18.70
CA MET A 256 3.54 13.98 -18.43
C MET A 256 4.18 12.61 -18.16
N PRO A 257 3.52 11.71 -17.42
CA PRO A 257 3.96 10.33 -17.28
C PRO A 257 3.95 9.60 -18.62
N ALA A 258 4.86 8.64 -18.77
CA ALA A 258 4.85 7.65 -19.83
C ALA A 258 4.11 6.37 -19.39
N GLU A 259 3.77 5.51 -20.35
CA GLU A 259 3.23 4.19 -20.04
C GLU A 259 4.15 3.40 -19.12
N GLY A 260 3.56 2.76 -18.11
CA GLY A 260 4.30 2.04 -17.09
C GLY A 260 4.88 2.89 -15.96
N ASP A 261 4.81 4.22 -16.01
CA ASP A 261 5.28 5.06 -14.88
C ASP A 261 4.37 4.94 -13.64
N LEU A 262 3.07 4.71 -13.84
CA LEU A 262 2.04 4.75 -12.80
C LEU A 262 1.62 3.33 -12.40
N LYS A 263 2.30 2.75 -11.38
CA LYS A 263 2.09 1.36 -10.94
C LYS A 263 1.55 1.20 -9.50
N GLU A 264 1.60 2.27 -8.70
CA GLU A 264 1.15 2.26 -7.32
C GLU A 264 -0.38 2.22 -7.23
N ILE A 265 -0.90 1.25 -6.50
CA ILE A 265 -2.34 1.01 -6.28
C ILE A 265 -2.70 0.93 -4.78
N ASN A 266 -1.69 0.87 -3.91
CA ASN A 266 -1.79 0.70 -2.47
C ASN A 266 -1.52 2.05 -1.77
N TYR A 267 -2.39 3.02 -2.06
CA TYR A 267 -2.30 4.38 -1.53
C TYR A 267 -3.53 4.80 -0.69
N ASN A 268 -4.55 3.93 -0.58
CA ASN A 268 -5.76 4.16 0.21
C ASN A 268 -5.62 3.55 1.63
N TYR A 269 -5.06 4.33 2.55
CA TYR A 269 -4.71 3.89 3.91
C TYR A 269 -5.79 4.17 4.96
N ASP A 270 -6.73 5.08 4.71
CA ASP A 270 -7.60 5.65 5.74
C ASP A 270 -8.95 4.93 5.86
N ARG A 271 -9.41 4.31 4.78
CA ARG A 271 -10.77 3.77 4.64
C ARG A 271 -10.77 2.46 3.88
N GLU A 272 -11.86 1.72 4.00
CA GLU A 272 -12.14 0.61 3.12
C GLU A 272 -12.40 1.12 1.68
N ARG A 273 -12.01 0.32 0.68
CA ARG A 273 -12.32 0.61 -0.73
C ARG A 273 -12.94 -0.58 -1.45
N ILE A 274 -13.51 -0.30 -2.62
CA ILE A 274 -13.79 -1.29 -3.66
C ILE A 274 -12.64 -1.22 -4.68
N ARG A 275 -12.30 -2.34 -5.32
CA ARG A 275 -11.39 -2.39 -6.46
C ARG A 275 -12.17 -2.81 -7.71
N LEU A 276 -12.50 -1.83 -8.54
CA LEU A 276 -13.35 -2.02 -9.72
C LEU A 276 -12.56 -2.49 -10.96
N PHE A 277 -11.31 -2.05 -11.09
CA PHE A 277 -10.45 -2.38 -12.23
C PHE A 277 -8.97 -2.30 -11.83
N ASN A 278 -8.10 -2.80 -12.72
CA ASN A 278 -6.66 -2.62 -12.60
C ASN A 278 -6.27 -1.19 -12.99
N GLU A 279 -5.95 -0.36 -11.99
CA GLU A 279 -5.63 1.06 -12.19
C GLU A 279 -4.40 1.28 -13.08
N THR A 280 -3.35 0.45 -12.97
CA THR A 280 -2.14 0.55 -13.81
C THR A 280 -2.50 0.43 -15.29
N ASN A 281 -3.34 -0.55 -15.65
CA ASN A 281 -3.77 -0.73 -17.04
C ASN A 281 -4.63 0.44 -17.52
N VAL A 282 -5.53 0.94 -16.68
CA VAL A 282 -6.39 2.08 -17.03
C VAL A 282 -5.59 3.38 -17.15
N TYR A 283 -4.59 3.60 -16.29
CA TYR A 283 -3.66 4.71 -16.42
C TYR A 283 -2.88 4.66 -17.73
N ASN A 284 -2.40 3.48 -18.16
CA ASN A 284 -1.74 3.36 -19.46
C ASN A 284 -2.65 3.79 -20.62
N THR A 285 -3.92 3.36 -20.63
CA THR A 285 -4.91 3.83 -21.62
C THR A 285 -5.15 5.34 -21.53
N ILE A 286 -5.30 5.89 -20.32
CA ILE A 286 -5.51 7.34 -20.10
C ILE A 286 -4.32 8.16 -20.61
N ILE A 287 -3.09 7.66 -20.42
CA ILE A 287 -1.86 8.29 -20.91
C ILE A 287 -1.83 8.28 -22.44
N GLN A 288 -2.15 7.14 -23.07
CA GLN A 288 -2.21 7.02 -24.54
C GLN A 288 -3.18 8.02 -25.17
N GLU A 289 -4.33 8.24 -24.53
CA GLU A 289 -5.36 9.18 -25.00
C GLU A 289 -5.07 10.65 -24.60
N GLY A 290 -3.96 10.93 -23.90
CA GLY A 290 -3.60 12.28 -23.47
C GLY A 290 -4.53 12.86 -22.39
N LEU A 291 -5.17 12.01 -21.58
CA LEU A 291 -6.18 12.39 -20.59
C LEU A 291 -5.66 12.40 -19.14
N PHE A 292 -4.36 12.18 -18.91
CA PHE A 292 -3.81 12.04 -17.56
C PHE A 292 -4.13 13.22 -16.64
N SER A 293 -3.98 14.46 -17.12
CA SER A 293 -4.25 15.66 -16.34
C SER A 293 -5.70 15.77 -15.86
N LEU A 294 -6.66 15.13 -16.55
CA LEU A 294 -8.07 15.10 -16.13
C LEU A 294 -8.31 14.10 -14.99
N TYR A 295 -7.57 12.99 -14.98
CA TYR A 295 -7.78 11.86 -14.08
C TYR A 295 -6.70 11.70 -13.00
N SER A 296 -5.69 12.57 -12.95
CA SER A 296 -4.74 12.61 -11.84
C SER A 296 -5.48 12.73 -10.52
N ASN A 297 -5.09 11.96 -9.49
CA ASN A 297 -5.83 11.94 -8.22
C ASN A 297 -5.83 13.29 -7.48
N SER A 298 -4.89 14.19 -7.80
CA SER A 298 -4.75 15.48 -7.12
C SER A 298 -4.09 16.51 -8.03
N TYR A 299 -4.31 17.78 -7.71
CA TYR A 299 -3.61 18.90 -8.32
C TYR A 299 -2.70 19.57 -7.29
N LEU A 300 -1.55 20.01 -7.75
CA LEU A 300 -0.74 21.03 -7.09
C LEU A 300 -0.65 22.21 -8.05
N THR A 301 -1.16 23.36 -7.65
CA THR A 301 -1.16 24.58 -8.48
C THR A 301 -0.35 25.68 -7.84
N ILE A 302 0.42 26.37 -8.67
CA ILE A 302 1.21 27.54 -8.29
C ILE A 302 0.60 28.75 -8.99
N LEU A 303 0.05 29.68 -8.22
CA LEU A 303 -0.61 30.88 -8.72
C LEU A 303 0.27 32.12 -8.52
N GLN A 304 0.21 33.03 -9.48
CA GLN A 304 0.91 34.31 -9.45
C GLN A 304 0.03 35.42 -10.02
N LYS A 305 0.06 36.61 -9.40
CA LYS A 305 -0.66 37.78 -9.95
C LYS A 305 -0.11 38.17 -11.33
N GLU A 306 1.21 38.28 -11.44
CA GLU A 306 1.90 38.61 -12.68
C GLU A 306 2.84 37.48 -13.11
N LYS A 307 2.84 37.16 -14.40
CA LYS A 307 3.74 36.16 -14.96
C LYS A 307 5.14 36.73 -15.11
N LYS A 308 5.98 36.57 -14.09
CA LYS A 308 7.42 36.66 -14.30
C LYS A 308 7.93 35.32 -14.82
N GLN A 309 8.37 35.31 -16.08
CA GLN A 309 9.06 34.15 -16.61
C GLN A 309 10.34 33.90 -15.80
N ALA A 310 10.43 32.76 -15.15
CA ALA A 310 11.71 32.27 -14.64
C ALA A 310 12.65 31.96 -15.82
N ASP A 311 13.97 32.03 -15.60
CA ASP A 311 14.95 31.58 -16.61
C ASP A 311 14.96 30.06 -16.77
N SER A 312 14.50 29.35 -15.73
CA SER A 312 14.40 27.90 -15.65
C SER A 312 13.28 27.53 -14.68
N SER A 313 12.51 26.50 -15.00
CA SER A 313 11.44 25.97 -14.15
C SER A 313 11.63 24.46 -13.92
N CYS A 314 11.40 24.00 -12.70
CA CYS A 314 11.30 22.58 -12.42
C CYS A 314 9.99 22.05 -13.01
N ILE A 315 10.06 21.04 -13.89
CA ILE A 315 8.91 20.49 -14.60
C ILE A 315 8.57 19.07 -14.17
N TYR A 316 9.46 18.40 -13.44
CA TYR A 316 9.24 17.06 -12.91
C TYR A 316 10.10 16.82 -11.67
N VAL A 317 9.55 16.07 -10.73
CA VAL A 317 10.25 15.64 -9.51
C VAL A 317 9.98 14.16 -9.26
N LYS A 318 11.00 13.42 -8.85
CA LYS A 318 10.90 12.04 -8.34
C LYS A 318 11.66 11.90 -7.03
N TYR A 319 11.03 11.30 -6.04
CA TYR A 319 11.64 11.03 -4.74
C TYR A 319 12.11 9.59 -4.65
N SER A 320 13.28 9.40 -4.03
CA SER A 320 13.82 8.11 -3.60
C SER A 320 14.17 8.19 -2.11
N ASN A 321 13.23 8.76 -1.33
CA ASN A 321 13.41 9.04 0.10
C ASN A 321 12.69 8.05 1.02
N GLU A 322 12.24 6.92 0.48
CA GLU A 322 11.87 5.71 1.23
C GLU A 322 13.05 4.73 1.36
N ARG A 323 14.25 5.28 1.50
CA ARG A 323 15.52 4.56 1.66
C ARG A 323 16.18 5.01 2.97
N ALA A 324 17.28 4.39 3.36
CA ALA A 324 18.09 4.90 4.47
C ALA A 324 18.45 6.38 4.24
N GLU A 325 18.66 7.14 5.33
CA GLU A 325 19.01 8.57 5.25
C GLU A 325 20.22 8.80 4.33
N ASP A 326 21.19 7.88 4.35
CA ASP A 326 22.41 7.89 3.52
C ASP A 326 22.14 7.81 2.01
N PHE A 327 20.98 7.30 1.59
CA PHE A 327 20.62 7.06 0.18
C PHE A 327 19.38 7.82 -0.27
N SER A 328 18.90 8.73 0.58
CA SER A 328 17.70 9.52 0.36
C SER A 328 17.98 10.69 -0.57
N ILE A 329 17.45 10.60 -1.79
CA ILE A 329 17.66 11.62 -2.83
C ILE A 329 16.34 12.03 -3.50
N ARG A 330 16.39 13.18 -4.16
CA ARG A 330 15.35 13.70 -5.03
C ARG A 330 15.94 14.01 -6.40
N THR A 331 15.25 13.58 -7.45
CA THR A 331 15.59 13.88 -8.84
C THR A 331 14.66 14.96 -9.36
N GLU A 332 15.19 16.04 -9.92
CA GLU A 332 14.44 17.16 -10.50
C GLU A 332 14.82 17.34 -11.97
N ILE A 333 13.85 17.56 -12.85
CA ILE A 333 14.10 17.98 -14.24
C ILE A 333 13.75 19.45 -14.37
N TYR A 334 14.71 20.25 -14.80
CA TYR A 334 14.49 21.66 -15.11
C TYR A 334 14.49 21.88 -16.61
N GLU A 335 13.63 22.78 -17.06
CA GLU A 335 13.56 23.26 -18.42
C GLU A 335 13.86 24.76 -18.46
N LYS A 336 14.85 25.13 -19.26
CA LYS A 336 15.20 26.52 -19.55
C LYS A 336 14.29 27.11 -20.61
N ARG A 337 14.27 28.44 -20.72
CA ARG A 337 13.53 29.16 -21.77
C ARG A 337 13.88 28.75 -23.20
N ASP A 338 15.12 28.30 -23.45
CA ASP A 338 15.55 27.81 -24.76
C ASP A 338 15.16 26.34 -25.02
N GLY A 339 14.34 25.74 -24.15
CA GLY A 339 13.89 24.36 -24.22
C GLY A 339 14.92 23.33 -23.75
N LYS A 340 16.14 23.76 -23.37
CA LYS A 340 17.16 22.83 -22.88
C LYS A 340 16.79 22.33 -21.48
N ARG A 341 16.98 21.03 -21.30
CA ARG A 341 16.69 20.35 -20.04
C ARG A 341 17.97 19.96 -19.31
N LYS A 342 17.85 19.90 -17.99
CA LYS A 342 18.89 19.41 -17.09
C LYS A 342 18.25 18.56 -16.01
N VAL A 343 18.97 17.55 -15.55
CA VAL A 343 18.55 16.67 -14.46
C VAL A 343 19.41 16.97 -13.25
N TYR A 344 18.81 17.14 -12.08
CA TYR A 344 19.50 17.32 -10.82
C TYR A 344 19.15 16.17 -9.89
N LYS A 345 20.16 15.51 -9.30
CA LYS A 345 19.97 14.63 -8.15
C LYS A 345 20.47 15.37 -6.92
N LEU A 346 19.58 15.62 -5.96
CA LEU A 346 19.83 16.39 -4.74
C LEU A 346 19.61 15.51 -3.52
N ALA A 347 20.40 15.72 -2.47
CA ALA A 347 20.26 14.96 -1.23
C ALA A 347 19.09 15.50 -0.40
N GLU A 348 18.26 14.61 0.14
CA GLU A 348 17.16 14.99 1.06
C GLU A 348 17.61 15.06 2.53
N SER A 349 18.84 14.58 2.80
CA SER A 349 19.49 14.56 4.12
C SER A 349 20.95 15.04 3.98
N PRO A 350 21.57 15.55 5.06
CA PRO A 350 23.01 15.78 5.10
C PRO A 350 23.82 14.50 4.78
N GLU A 351 23.37 13.36 5.30
CA GLU A 351 23.99 12.04 5.13
C GLU A 351 24.03 11.62 3.65
N GLY A 352 22.98 11.92 2.89
CA GLY A 352 22.89 11.60 1.46
C GLY A 352 23.84 12.38 0.54
N GLN A 353 24.52 13.42 1.05
CA GLN A 353 25.49 14.17 0.25
C GLN A 353 26.74 13.35 -0.09
N GLU A 354 27.16 12.47 0.82
CA GLU A 354 28.31 11.59 0.58
C GLU A 354 27.99 10.58 -0.52
N HIS A 355 26.78 10.04 -0.54
CA HIS A 355 26.29 9.15 -1.60
C HIS A 355 26.35 9.82 -2.98
N LEU A 356 25.84 11.06 -3.12
CA LEU A 356 25.89 11.78 -4.39
C LEU A 356 27.33 12.13 -4.83
N LYS A 357 28.23 12.41 -3.89
CA LYS A 357 29.65 12.61 -4.19
C LYS A 357 30.30 11.35 -4.78
N ASN A 358 29.92 10.17 -4.28
CA ASN A 358 30.40 8.89 -4.81
C ASN A 358 29.96 8.67 -6.27
N ILE A 359 28.80 9.18 -6.68
CA ILE A 359 28.33 9.08 -8.08
C ILE A 359 29.29 9.82 -9.03
N GLU A 360 29.78 11.00 -8.65
CA GLU A 360 30.76 11.75 -9.45
C GLU A 360 32.07 10.96 -9.65
N GLU A 361 32.57 10.35 -8.58
CA GLU A 361 33.77 9.51 -8.65
C GLU A 361 33.54 8.23 -9.46
N SER A 362 32.34 7.64 -9.34
CA SER A 362 31.92 6.44 -10.05
C SER A 362 31.97 6.64 -11.56
N SER A 363 31.49 7.79 -12.05
CA SER A 363 31.53 8.16 -13.47
C SER A 363 32.94 7.98 -14.07
N LYS A 364 33.97 8.57 -13.42
CA LYS A 364 35.37 8.53 -13.90
C LYS A 364 35.98 7.12 -13.88
N ARG A 365 35.57 6.29 -12.91
CA ARG A 365 36.07 4.90 -12.80
C ARG A 365 35.38 4.00 -13.82
N LEU A 366 34.07 4.15 -14.02
CA LEU A 366 33.30 3.38 -15.00
C LEU A 366 33.70 3.72 -16.44
N GLU A 367 34.04 4.98 -16.76
CA GLU A 367 34.60 5.35 -18.06
C GLU A 367 35.81 4.48 -18.44
N LYS A 368 36.68 4.14 -17.48
CA LYS A 368 37.82 3.24 -17.72
C LYS A 368 37.40 1.80 -17.93
N VAL A 369 36.41 1.31 -17.18
CA VAL A 369 35.88 -0.06 -17.30
C VAL A 369 35.26 -0.27 -18.69
N TYR A 370 34.58 0.75 -19.21
CA TYR A 370 33.85 0.70 -20.47
C TYR A 370 34.60 1.29 -21.68
N ALA A 371 35.86 1.69 -21.53
CA ALA A 371 36.65 2.38 -22.57
C ALA A 371 36.72 1.63 -23.91
N ASP A 372 36.79 0.30 -23.87
CA ASP A 372 36.85 -0.58 -25.06
C ASP A 372 35.47 -1.10 -25.49
N SER A 373 34.39 -0.42 -25.08
CA SER A 373 33.02 -0.86 -25.30
C SER A 373 32.16 0.23 -25.96
N PRO A 374 31.00 -0.12 -26.54
CA PRO A 374 30.04 0.86 -27.06
C PRO A 374 29.22 1.60 -25.97
N VAL A 375 29.58 1.44 -24.69
CA VAL A 375 28.90 2.08 -23.56
C VAL A 375 29.50 3.46 -23.29
N GLU A 376 28.65 4.48 -23.25
CA GLU A 376 29.00 5.84 -22.85
C GLU A 376 28.30 6.19 -21.54
N LEU A 377 29.00 6.88 -20.65
CA LEU A 377 28.45 7.28 -19.35
C LEU A 377 27.80 8.66 -19.49
N ASN A 378 26.62 8.81 -18.92
CA ASN A 378 25.92 10.09 -18.86
C ASN A 378 26.78 11.12 -18.09
N ARG A 379 26.95 12.32 -18.63
CA ARG A 379 27.83 13.33 -18.03
C ARG A 379 27.29 13.81 -16.68
N CYS A 380 28.16 13.78 -15.66
CA CYS A 380 27.88 14.27 -14.31
C CYS A 380 28.78 15.44 -13.92
N ILE A 381 28.20 16.45 -13.27
CA ILE A 381 28.90 17.64 -12.75
C ILE A 381 28.42 17.88 -11.32
N PRO A 382 29.32 18.09 -10.34
CA PRO A 382 28.91 18.42 -8.97
C PRO A 382 28.24 19.80 -8.89
N VAL A 383 27.21 19.91 -8.06
CA VAL A 383 26.51 21.17 -7.75
C VAL A 383 26.28 21.30 -6.25
N GLN A 384 25.74 22.44 -5.81
CA GLN A 384 25.41 22.62 -4.40
C GLN A 384 24.38 21.56 -3.95
N ASN A 385 24.71 20.80 -2.91
CA ASN A 385 23.88 19.74 -2.33
C ASN A 385 23.51 18.59 -3.29
N GLY A 386 24.30 18.35 -4.36
CA GLY A 386 24.08 17.20 -5.23
C GLY A 386 24.88 17.21 -6.53
N ILE A 387 24.30 16.61 -7.57
CA ILE A 387 24.90 16.50 -8.91
C ILE A 387 23.92 16.95 -10.00
N GLU A 388 24.47 17.49 -11.07
CA GLU A 388 23.79 17.77 -12.33
C GLU A 388 24.18 16.69 -13.35
N LEU A 389 23.17 16.08 -13.96
CA LEU A 389 23.29 15.17 -15.09
C LEU A 389 22.77 15.86 -16.35
N GLU A 390 23.43 15.60 -17.48
CA GLU A 390 22.88 16.03 -18.76
C GLU A 390 21.55 15.32 -19.06
N TYR A 391 20.65 16.03 -19.72
CA TYR A 391 19.41 15.44 -20.20
C TYR A 391 19.63 14.86 -21.60
N VAL A 392 19.67 13.55 -21.69
CA VAL A 392 19.85 12.84 -22.96
C VAL A 392 18.48 12.43 -23.50
N THR A 393 18.18 12.80 -24.75
CA THR A 393 16.93 12.42 -25.42
C THR A 393 17.13 11.11 -26.18
N GLY A 394 16.21 10.16 -26.02
CA GLY A 394 16.24 8.88 -26.72
C GLY A 394 15.19 7.91 -26.21
N LYS A 395 15.16 6.69 -26.76
CA LYS A 395 14.37 5.57 -26.21
C LYS A 395 15.25 4.74 -25.30
N THR A 396 14.70 4.30 -24.18
CA THR A 396 15.39 3.33 -23.32
C THR A 396 15.50 2.00 -24.04
N LEU A 397 16.53 1.22 -23.72
CA LEU A 397 16.67 -0.15 -24.19
C LEU A 397 15.44 -0.98 -23.81
N GLU A 398 14.85 -0.72 -22.65
CA GLU A 398 13.59 -1.32 -22.23
C GLU A 398 12.45 -1.07 -23.23
N ASN A 399 12.20 0.18 -23.61
CA ASN A 399 11.14 0.50 -24.59
C ASN A 399 11.43 -0.10 -25.96
N VAL A 400 12.69 -0.09 -26.39
CA VAL A 400 13.11 -0.71 -27.66
C VAL A 400 12.79 -2.19 -27.68
N LEU A 401 13.15 -2.91 -26.61
CA LEU A 401 12.91 -4.34 -26.50
C LEU A 401 11.40 -4.65 -26.40
N ASP A 402 10.64 -3.85 -25.67
CA ASP A 402 9.19 -3.99 -25.57
C ASP A 402 8.49 -3.78 -26.92
N GLU A 403 8.91 -2.78 -27.71
CA GLU A 403 8.42 -2.57 -29.08
C GLU A 403 8.71 -3.77 -29.99
N MET A 404 9.88 -4.40 -29.86
CA MET A 404 10.22 -5.62 -30.62
C MET A 404 9.31 -6.79 -30.23
N LEU A 405 9.03 -6.98 -28.93
CA LEU A 405 8.10 -8.02 -28.46
C LEU A 405 6.67 -7.78 -28.95
N GLN A 406 6.19 -6.53 -28.91
CA GLN A 406 4.87 -6.16 -29.42
C GLN A 406 4.74 -6.42 -30.92
N LYS A 407 5.80 -6.16 -31.70
CA LYS A 407 5.87 -6.43 -33.14
C LYS A 407 6.20 -7.88 -33.50
N ASN A 408 6.34 -8.77 -32.51
CA ASN A 408 6.75 -10.17 -32.67
C ASN A 408 8.11 -10.34 -33.41
N GLN A 409 9.05 -9.44 -33.17
CA GLN A 409 10.40 -9.44 -33.77
C GLN A 409 11.41 -10.19 -32.87
N GLU A 410 11.15 -11.46 -32.58
CA GLU A 410 11.92 -12.25 -31.61
C GLU A 410 13.42 -12.36 -31.95
N SER A 411 13.77 -12.54 -33.23
CA SER A 411 15.18 -12.60 -33.65
C SER A 411 15.93 -11.30 -33.39
N MET A 412 15.30 -10.14 -33.66
CA MET A 412 15.90 -8.83 -33.40
C MET A 412 15.99 -8.54 -31.91
N PHE A 413 14.97 -8.95 -31.14
CA PHE A 413 15.00 -8.90 -29.68
C PHE A 413 16.21 -9.65 -29.14
N MET A 414 16.37 -10.92 -29.55
CA MET A 414 17.47 -11.78 -29.11
C MET A 414 18.82 -11.19 -29.48
N GLU A 415 19.01 -10.75 -30.73
CA GLU A 415 20.26 -10.10 -31.16
C GLU A 415 20.59 -8.85 -30.31
N THR A 416 19.58 -8.04 -30.01
CA THR A 416 19.77 -6.77 -29.29
C THR A 416 20.12 -7.00 -27.82
N ILE A 417 19.36 -7.87 -27.13
CA ILE A 417 19.60 -8.15 -25.70
C ILE A 417 20.93 -8.89 -25.51
N THR A 418 21.27 -9.87 -26.35
CA THR A 418 22.54 -10.60 -26.20
C THR A 418 23.72 -9.69 -26.48
N LYS A 419 23.65 -8.85 -27.51
CA LYS A 419 24.70 -7.85 -27.77
C LYS A 419 24.95 -6.95 -26.56
N TYR A 420 23.90 -6.52 -25.87
CA TYR A 420 24.02 -5.69 -24.67
C TYR A 420 24.62 -6.48 -23.49
N LEU A 421 24.10 -7.66 -23.20
CA LEU A 421 24.59 -8.51 -22.10
C LEU A 421 26.03 -8.98 -22.32
N ASP A 422 26.41 -9.32 -23.56
CA ASP A 422 27.78 -9.62 -23.95
C ASP A 422 28.68 -8.42 -23.68
N THR A 423 28.24 -7.20 -24.04
CA THR A 423 29.01 -5.97 -23.76
C THR A 423 29.33 -5.83 -22.27
N LEU A 424 28.37 -6.12 -21.39
CA LEU A 424 28.61 -6.16 -19.95
C LEU A 424 29.58 -7.30 -19.56
N GLN A 425 29.35 -8.51 -20.08
CA GLN A 425 30.16 -9.69 -19.75
C GLN A 425 31.66 -9.50 -20.01
N HIS A 426 32.04 -8.80 -21.09
CA HIS A 426 33.44 -8.53 -21.44
C HIS A 426 34.18 -7.63 -20.42
N THR A 427 33.47 -6.97 -19.51
CA THR A 427 34.10 -6.17 -18.44
C THR A 427 34.65 -7.03 -17.30
N GLY A 428 34.20 -8.29 -17.17
CA GLY A 428 34.66 -9.22 -16.14
C GLY A 428 36.08 -9.71 -16.42
N LYS A 429 37.08 -9.12 -15.76
CA LYS A 429 38.51 -9.40 -16.02
C LYS A 429 39.28 -9.90 -14.80
N ILE A 430 38.84 -9.56 -13.59
CA ILE A 430 39.54 -9.91 -12.34
C ILE A 430 38.86 -11.09 -11.63
N PRO A 431 39.59 -12.00 -10.98
CA PRO A 431 38.99 -13.06 -10.17
C PRO A 431 38.20 -12.49 -8.99
N TYR A 432 37.05 -13.08 -8.69
CA TYR A 432 36.29 -12.75 -7.48
C TYR A 432 37.09 -13.08 -6.22
N SER A 433 37.04 -12.15 -5.25
CA SER A 433 37.49 -12.37 -3.89
C SER A 433 36.51 -11.72 -2.93
N LYS A 434 36.07 -12.48 -1.92
CA LYS A 434 35.17 -11.97 -0.89
C LYS A 434 35.90 -10.92 -0.03
N THR A 435 35.24 -9.80 0.22
CA THR A 435 35.75 -8.69 1.04
C THR A 435 34.74 -8.32 2.12
N GLU A 436 35.17 -7.61 3.15
CA GLU A 436 34.26 -7.08 4.18
C GLU A 436 33.20 -6.13 3.58
N ALA A 437 33.60 -5.31 2.60
CA ALA A 437 32.67 -4.42 1.90
C ALA A 437 31.61 -5.19 1.11
N PHE A 438 31.99 -6.30 0.47
CA PHE A 438 31.05 -7.22 -0.17
C PHE A 438 30.06 -7.79 0.84
N THR A 439 30.54 -8.33 1.96
CA THR A 439 29.68 -8.89 3.02
C THR A 439 28.73 -7.83 3.60
N LYS A 440 29.17 -6.57 3.73
CA LYS A 440 28.32 -5.48 4.22
C LYS A 440 27.10 -5.23 3.33
N VAL A 441 27.27 -5.35 2.00
CA VAL A 441 26.21 -5.05 1.02
C VAL A 441 25.36 -6.29 0.72
N PHE A 442 25.98 -7.45 0.56
CA PHE A 442 25.33 -8.67 0.08
C PHE A 442 25.16 -9.75 1.13
N GLY A 443 25.67 -9.54 2.35
CA GLY A 443 25.63 -10.52 3.43
C GLY A 443 26.58 -11.70 3.24
N GLU A 444 26.44 -12.70 4.12
CA GLU A 444 27.21 -13.93 4.09
C GLU A 444 26.68 -14.88 3.00
N VAL A 445 27.18 -14.70 1.78
CA VAL A 445 26.78 -15.49 0.60
C VAL A 445 27.98 -16.25 0.04
N GLU A 446 27.75 -17.50 -0.39
CA GLU A 446 28.71 -18.32 -1.11
C GLU A 446 28.62 -18.08 -2.61
N ILE A 447 29.68 -17.51 -3.17
CA ILE A 447 29.82 -17.30 -4.62
C ILE A 447 30.59 -18.49 -5.21
N PRO A 448 30.14 -19.07 -6.34
CA PRO A 448 30.87 -20.15 -7.00
C PRO A 448 32.32 -19.78 -7.33
N GLU A 449 33.22 -20.76 -7.32
CA GLU A 449 34.62 -20.55 -7.70
C GLU A 449 34.77 -20.13 -9.17
N GLY A 450 35.85 -19.40 -9.48
CA GLY A 450 36.19 -19.02 -10.86
C GLY A 450 35.36 -17.88 -11.46
N GLN A 451 34.52 -17.22 -10.66
CA GLN A 451 33.76 -16.06 -11.12
C GLN A 451 34.68 -14.85 -11.39
N LEU A 452 34.38 -14.12 -12.46
CA LEU A 452 35.08 -12.90 -12.85
C LEU A 452 34.27 -11.67 -12.47
N CYS A 453 34.96 -10.60 -12.13
CA CYS A 453 34.40 -9.30 -11.76
C CYS A 453 34.99 -8.20 -12.65
N PRO A 454 34.26 -7.11 -12.88
CA PRO A 454 34.85 -5.84 -13.31
C PRO A 454 35.72 -5.26 -12.20
N GLU A 455 36.67 -4.39 -12.56
CA GLU A 455 37.47 -3.63 -11.58
C GLU A 455 36.62 -2.65 -10.77
N TYR A 456 35.54 -2.15 -11.37
CA TYR A 456 34.56 -1.28 -10.74
C TYR A 456 33.18 -1.60 -11.32
N THR A 457 32.20 -1.90 -10.47
CA THR A 457 30.92 -2.48 -10.91
C THR A 457 29.76 -1.54 -10.60
N ASN A 458 28.97 -1.20 -11.63
CA ASN A 458 27.66 -0.55 -11.48
C ASN A 458 26.55 -1.61 -11.42
N LEU A 459 25.64 -1.56 -10.46
CA LEU A 459 24.50 -2.48 -10.33
C LEU A 459 23.21 -1.96 -10.97
N ASP A 460 23.19 -0.73 -11.48
CA ASP A 460 22.04 -0.12 -12.15
C ASP A 460 22.04 -0.05 -13.69
N PRO A 461 22.82 -0.85 -14.45
CA PRO A 461 22.73 -0.82 -15.92
C PRO A 461 21.52 -1.64 -16.43
N VAL A 462 20.38 -1.59 -15.71
CA VAL A 462 19.11 -2.20 -16.13
C VAL A 462 18.57 -1.53 -17.38
N CYS A 463 17.80 -2.24 -18.21
CA CYS A 463 17.38 -1.75 -19.53
C CYS A 463 16.66 -0.39 -19.51
N GLY A 464 15.96 -0.05 -18.42
CA GLY A 464 15.30 1.26 -18.25
C GLY A 464 16.27 2.43 -18.05
N ASN A 465 17.50 2.17 -17.58
CA ASN A 465 18.54 3.18 -17.34
C ASN A 465 19.55 3.29 -18.50
N ILE A 466 19.28 2.64 -19.63
CA ILE A 466 20.15 2.65 -20.80
C ILE A 466 19.38 3.27 -21.96
N LEU A 467 19.88 4.37 -22.54
CA LEU A 467 19.38 4.85 -23.82
C LEU A 467 20.14 4.18 -24.97
N TRP A 468 19.41 3.80 -26.00
CA TRP A 468 20.03 3.27 -27.22
C TRP A 468 19.97 4.30 -28.35
N SER A 469 21.13 4.73 -28.85
CA SER A 469 21.26 5.65 -29.96
C SER A 469 22.39 5.22 -30.90
N GLU A 470 22.12 5.10 -32.19
CA GLU A 470 23.13 4.99 -33.26
C GLU A 470 24.27 3.99 -32.99
N LYS A 471 23.95 2.82 -32.41
CA LYS A 471 24.86 1.72 -32.00
C LYS A 471 25.64 1.92 -30.69
N LYS A 472 25.39 2.98 -29.93
CA LYS A 472 25.94 3.23 -28.60
C LYS A 472 24.90 3.05 -27.51
N TRP A 473 25.35 2.68 -26.32
CA TRP A 473 24.53 2.53 -25.12
C TRP A 473 24.88 3.65 -24.15
N ILE A 474 23.97 4.59 -23.92
CA ILE A 474 24.21 5.67 -22.96
C ILE A 474 23.66 5.24 -21.61
N MET A 475 24.55 5.00 -20.65
CA MET A 475 24.22 4.63 -19.27
C MET A 475 23.83 5.88 -18.48
N LEU A 476 22.54 6.03 -18.23
CA LEU A 476 21.94 7.21 -17.58
C LEU A 476 22.26 7.28 -16.09
N ASP A 477 22.27 6.13 -15.43
CA ASP A 477 22.39 6.01 -13.99
C ASP A 477 23.51 5.05 -13.60
N TYR A 478 24.25 5.45 -12.58
CA TYR A 478 25.37 4.71 -12.00
C TYR A 478 25.48 5.00 -10.50
N GLU A 479 24.32 5.23 -9.88
CA GLU A 479 24.16 5.46 -8.46
C GLU A 479 24.70 4.31 -7.60
N TRP A 480 24.41 3.06 -7.98
CA TRP A 480 24.88 1.88 -7.26
C TRP A 480 26.18 1.32 -7.83
N SER A 481 27.28 2.04 -7.61
CA SER A 481 28.61 1.66 -8.10
C SER A 481 29.60 1.34 -6.97
N PHE A 482 30.37 0.27 -7.15
CA PHE A 482 31.21 -0.30 -6.09
C PHE A 482 32.62 -0.64 -6.58
N SER A 483 33.61 -0.42 -5.71
CA SER A 483 35.03 -0.75 -5.95
C SER A 483 35.45 -2.15 -5.48
N PHE A 484 34.59 -2.86 -4.75
CA PHE A 484 34.90 -4.23 -4.33
C PHE A 484 34.45 -5.23 -5.41
N PRO A 485 35.06 -6.42 -5.49
CA PRO A 485 34.74 -7.40 -6.52
C PRO A 485 33.30 -7.90 -6.42
N ILE A 486 32.53 -7.73 -7.50
CA ILE A 486 31.17 -8.26 -7.65
C ILE A 486 31.13 -9.11 -8.93
N PRO A 487 30.63 -10.37 -8.88
CA PRO A 487 30.56 -11.22 -10.06
C PRO A 487 29.80 -10.56 -11.21
N ILE A 488 30.36 -10.57 -12.42
CA ILE A 488 29.71 -9.98 -13.61
C ILE A 488 28.36 -10.65 -13.91
N LYS A 489 28.26 -11.95 -13.62
CA LYS A 489 27.02 -12.71 -13.73
C LYS A 489 25.90 -12.19 -12.81
N TYR A 490 26.21 -11.58 -11.66
CA TYR A 490 25.20 -10.95 -10.81
C TYR A 490 24.65 -9.66 -11.45
N GLN A 491 25.52 -8.84 -12.07
CA GLN A 491 25.09 -7.67 -12.84
C GLN A 491 24.18 -8.09 -14.01
N ILE A 492 24.59 -9.11 -14.79
CA ILE A 492 23.78 -9.68 -15.89
C ILE A 492 22.44 -10.24 -15.37
N TYR A 493 22.48 -10.98 -14.26
CA TYR A 493 21.27 -11.50 -13.60
C TYR A 493 20.29 -10.36 -13.27
N ARG A 494 20.76 -9.24 -12.71
CA ARG A 494 19.92 -8.07 -12.42
C ARG A 494 19.28 -7.51 -13.69
N VAL A 495 20.05 -7.32 -14.76
CA VAL A 495 19.52 -6.81 -16.04
C VAL A 495 18.40 -7.72 -16.57
N ILE A 496 18.63 -9.04 -16.60
CA ILE A 496 17.64 -10.01 -17.06
C ILE A 496 16.41 -10.01 -16.15
N LYS A 497 16.60 -10.10 -14.82
CA LYS A 497 15.52 -10.14 -13.82
C LYS A 497 14.62 -8.90 -13.92
N TYR A 498 15.20 -7.71 -13.88
CA TYR A 498 14.43 -6.47 -13.92
C TYR A 498 13.74 -6.27 -15.27
N TYR A 499 14.33 -6.73 -16.38
CA TYR A 499 13.62 -6.72 -17.66
C TYR A 499 12.44 -7.71 -17.65
N LEU A 500 12.65 -8.98 -17.28
CA LEU A 500 11.62 -10.02 -17.44
C LEU A 500 10.44 -9.94 -16.45
N TYR A 501 10.67 -9.48 -15.22
CA TYR A 501 9.68 -9.64 -14.13
C TYR A 501 9.02 -8.34 -13.67
N THR A 502 9.38 -7.19 -14.23
CA THR A 502 8.76 -5.90 -13.87
C THR A 502 7.51 -5.56 -14.70
N SER A 503 7.16 -6.41 -15.67
CA SER A 503 5.98 -6.28 -16.52
C SER A 503 5.47 -7.65 -16.99
N THR A 504 4.16 -7.89 -16.84
CA THR A 504 3.49 -9.10 -17.35
C THR A 504 3.43 -9.13 -18.88
N ALA A 505 3.59 -7.98 -19.56
CA ALA A 505 3.66 -7.91 -21.02
C ALA A 505 4.85 -8.68 -21.63
N ARG A 506 5.83 -9.08 -20.78
CA ARG A 506 7.09 -9.72 -21.19
C ARG A 506 7.09 -11.24 -20.96
N GLU A 507 5.95 -11.86 -20.69
CA GLU A 507 5.81 -13.33 -20.56
C GLU A 507 6.40 -14.11 -21.75
N LYS A 508 6.32 -13.56 -22.97
CA LYS A 508 6.96 -14.15 -24.16
C LYS A 508 8.48 -14.26 -23.99
N ALA A 509 9.11 -13.23 -23.44
CA ALA A 509 10.56 -13.19 -23.23
C ALA A 509 11.02 -14.13 -22.10
N GLN A 510 10.15 -14.46 -21.15
CA GLN A 510 10.46 -15.42 -20.08
C GLN A 510 10.72 -16.83 -20.61
N LYS A 511 10.17 -17.17 -21.79
CA LYS A 511 10.38 -18.47 -22.45
C LYS A 511 11.71 -18.59 -23.20
N LEU A 512 12.49 -17.51 -23.26
CA LEU A 512 13.75 -17.46 -24.01
C LEU A 512 14.97 -17.89 -23.17
N ASP A 513 14.75 -18.29 -21.91
CA ASP A 513 15.78 -18.86 -21.01
C ASP A 513 17.09 -18.06 -20.96
N LEU A 514 17.00 -16.72 -20.95
CA LEU A 514 18.17 -15.81 -20.96
C LEU A 514 19.18 -16.11 -19.84
N PHE A 515 18.71 -16.55 -18.65
CA PHE A 515 19.60 -16.97 -17.57
C PHE A 515 20.47 -18.17 -17.97
N VAL A 516 19.90 -19.17 -18.64
CA VAL A 516 20.62 -20.36 -19.09
C VAL A 516 21.64 -19.99 -20.17
N LEU A 517 21.28 -19.08 -21.08
CA LEU A 517 22.17 -18.60 -22.14
C LEU A 517 23.46 -17.97 -21.58
N TYR A 518 23.36 -17.24 -20.46
CA TYR A 518 24.51 -16.65 -19.75
C TYR A 518 25.11 -17.56 -18.68
N GLY A 519 24.75 -18.85 -18.69
CA GLY A 519 25.27 -19.87 -17.79
C GLY A 519 24.97 -19.58 -16.33
N ILE A 520 23.80 -19.01 -16.04
CA ILE A 520 23.30 -18.71 -14.68
C ILE A 520 22.32 -19.82 -14.29
N GLY A 521 22.84 -20.88 -13.68
CA GLY A 521 22.05 -22.03 -13.27
C GLY A 521 21.14 -21.75 -12.08
N THR A 522 20.24 -22.69 -11.75
CA THR A 522 19.28 -22.54 -10.64
C THR A 522 19.93 -22.27 -9.28
N LYS A 523 21.12 -22.84 -9.02
CA LYS A 523 21.90 -22.57 -7.81
C LYS A 523 22.41 -21.12 -7.78
N GLU A 524 22.97 -20.63 -8.90
CA GLU A 524 23.43 -19.23 -9.02
C GLU A 524 22.25 -18.26 -8.91
N GLN A 525 21.09 -18.56 -9.51
CA GLN A 525 19.89 -17.72 -9.38
C GLN A 525 19.44 -17.58 -7.93
N LYS A 526 19.44 -18.66 -7.14
CA LYS A 526 19.12 -18.59 -5.71
C LYS A 526 20.14 -17.74 -4.94
N THR A 527 21.43 -17.94 -5.20
CA THR A 527 22.51 -17.12 -4.63
C THR A 527 22.31 -15.64 -4.95
N TYR A 528 22.03 -15.30 -6.21
CA TYR A 528 21.82 -13.94 -6.67
C TYR A 528 20.51 -13.33 -6.19
N GLU A 529 19.46 -14.13 -5.97
CA GLU A 529 18.24 -13.68 -5.29
C GLU A 529 18.55 -13.27 -3.84
N THR A 530 19.30 -14.08 -3.09
CA THR A 530 19.73 -13.71 -1.73
C THR A 530 20.61 -12.46 -1.71
N MET A 531 21.51 -12.31 -2.69
CA MET A 531 22.27 -11.07 -2.86
C MET A 531 21.34 -9.87 -3.12
N GLU A 532 20.33 -10.04 -3.98
CA GLU A 532 19.35 -9.00 -4.27
C GLU A 532 18.56 -8.59 -3.02
N GLU A 533 18.06 -9.55 -2.25
CA GLU A 533 17.35 -9.29 -1.00
C GLU A 533 18.22 -8.53 0.00
N ASN A 534 19.49 -8.92 0.15
CA ASN A 534 20.41 -8.24 1.05
C ASN A 534 20.79 -6.85 0.55
N PHE A 535 20.92 -6.67 -0.77
CA PHE A 535 21.14 -5.37 -1.37
C PHE A 535 19.96 -4.44 -1.15
N GLN A 536 18.71 -4.91 -1.32
CA GLN A 536 17.53 -4.10 -1.00
C GLN A 536 17.47 -3.75 0.49
N LYS A 537 17.83 -4.67 1.39
CA LYS A 537 17.95 -4.37 2.84
C LYS A 537 19.04 -3.33 3.11
N TYR A 538 20.17 -3.40 2.42
CA TYR A 538 21.24 -2.40 2.53
C TYR A 538 20.75 -1.00 2.13
N ILE A 539 19.99 -0.89 1.02
CA ILE A 539 19.42 0.38 0.55
C ILE A 539 18.40 0.94 1.55
N LEU A 540 17.55 0.09 2.13
CA LEU A 540 16.54 0.51 3.10
C LEU A 540 17.15 0.84 4.47
N GLY A 541 18.21 0.13 4.87
CA GLY A 541 18.78 0.22 6.21
C GLY A 541 17.70 -0.03 7.27
N ASP A 542 17.57 0.91 8.20
CA ASP A 542 16.55 0.89 9.27
C ASP A 542 15.20 1.49 8.85
N HIS A 543 15.10 2.02 7.62
CA HIS A 543 13.90 2.68 7.12
C HIS A 543 12.85 1.67 6.67
N ILE A 544 11.61 1.90 7.07
CA ILE A 544 10.45 1.10 6.67
C ILE A 544 9.64 1.90 5.65
N PRO A 545 9.61 1.49 4.36
CA PRO A 545 8.77 2.13 3.35
C PRO A 545 7.28 2.09 3.71
N ILE A 546 6.52 3.13 3.39
CA ILE A 546 5.08 3.21 3.68
C ILE A 546 4.31 2.10 2.96
N ARG A 547 4.76 1.69 1.77
CA ARG A 547 4.19 0.56 1.02
C ARG A 547 4.26 -0.77 1.80
N HIS A 548 5.25 -0.95 2.68
CA HIS A 548 5.33 -2.13 3.55
C HIS A 548 4.38 -2.04 4.75
N MET A 549 3.88 -0.84 5.06
CA MET A 549 2.91 -0.60 6.13
C MET A 549 1.46 -0.68 5.64
N TYR A 550 1.23 -0.75 4.32
CA TYR A 550 -0.11 -0.69 3.74
C TYR A 550 -1.07 -1.75 4.29
N GLU A 551 -0.67 -3.03 4.26
CA GLU A 551 -1.51 -4.14 4.76
C GLU A 551 -1.79 -4.05 6.27
N LYS A 552 -0.92 -3.36 7.04
CA LYS A 552 -1.09 -3.18 8.48
C LYS A 552 -2.03 -2.03 8.81
N ILE A 553 -1.97 -0.95 8.02
CA ILE A 553 -2.66 0.32 8.32
C ILE A 553 -3.99 0.41 7.58
N SER A 554 -4.05 -0.07 6.33
CA SER A 554 -5.26 0.04 5.50
C SER A 554 -6.38 -0.83 6.08
N PRO A 555 -7.62 -0.31 6.15
CA PRO A 555 -8.79 -1.13 6.44
C PRO A 555 -9.06 -2.22 5.38
N GLY A 556 -8.39 -2.15 4.23
CA GLY A 556 -8.42 -3.18 3.20
C GLY A 556 -9.45 -2.93 2.09
N THR A 557 -9.68 -3.97 1.30
CA THR A 557 -10.58 -3.94 0.13
C THR A 557 -11.82 -4.77 0.42
N LEU A 558 -12.99 -4.12 0.48
CA LEU A 558 -14.29 -4.77 0.70
C LEU A 558 -14.65 -5.75 -0.42
N LEU A 559 -14.36 -5.33 -1.65
CA LEU A 559 -14.74 -6.04 -2.85
C LEU A 559 -13.69 -5.81 -3.93
N ASP A 560 -13.12 -6.89 -4.45
CA ASP A 560 -12.17 -6.85 -5.56
C ASP A 560 -12.79 -7.56 -6.76
N ILE A 561 -13.21 -6.78 -7.76
CA ILE A 561 -13.81 -7.28 -9.01
C ILE A 561 -12.78 -8.04 -9.86
N GLN A 562 -11.50 -7.70 -9.72
CA GLN A 562 -10.41 -8.36 -10.44
C GLN A 562 -9.92 -9.62 -9.70
N GLY A 563 -10.36 -9.83 -8.46
CA GLY A 563 -10.03 -11.02 -7.68
C GLY A 563 -10.61 -12.28 -8.33
N THR A 564 -9.85 -13.38 -8.29
CA THR A 564 -10.23 -14.70 -8.82
C THR A 564 -11.52 -15.26 -8.22
N ASP A 565 -11.95 -14.71 -7.09
CA ASP A 565 -13.13 -15.13 -6.32
C ASP A 565 -14.24 -14.05 -6.23
N PHE A 566 -14.22 -13.01 -7.09
CA PHE A 566 -15.24 -11.95 -7.08
C PHE A 566 -16.67 -12.51 -7.16
N LEU A 567 -16.89 -13.45 -8.09
CA LEU A 567 -18.19 -14.11 -8.26
C LEU A 567 -18.51 -15.02 -7.07
N GLY A 568 -17.53 -15.69 -6.47
CA GLY A 568 -17.74 -16.48 -5.25
C GLY A 568 -18.23 -15.60 -4.11
N LYS A 569 -17.49 -14.53 -3.77
CA LYS A 569 -17.85 -13.59 -2.71
C LYS A 569 -19.22 -12.94 -2.89
N LEU A 570 -19.62 -12.58 -4.11
CA LEU A 570 -20.95 -12.01 -4.38
C LEU A 570 -22.09 -13.03 -4.17
N HIS A 571 -21.80 -14.32 -4.36
CA HIS A 571 -22.76 -15.41 -4.23
C HIS A 571 -22.78 -16.07 -2.83
N ASN A 572 -21.74 -15.89 -2.00
CA ASN A 572 -21.45 -16.68 -0.78
C ASN A 572 -22.41 -16.53 0.41
N SER A 573 -23.24 -15.48 0.48
CA SER A 573 -24.32 -15.44 1.49
C SER A 573 -25.51 -16.36 1.16
N LYS A 574 -25.60 -16.84 -0.10
CA LYS A 574 -26.73 -17.65 -0.60
C LYS A 574 -26.30 -18.95 -1.26
N THR A 575 -25.04 -19.33 -1.17
CA THR A 575 -24.56 -20.60 -1.74
C THR A 575 -24.06 -21.55 -0.64
N SER A 576 -24.15 -22.84 -0.93
CA SER A 576 -23.46 -23.93 -0.23
C SER A 576 -22.58 -24.63 -1.26
N ARG A 577 -21.50 -25.29 -0.85
CA ARG A 577 -20.57 -25.93 -1.79
C ARG A 577 -20.55 -27.44 -1.56
N ILE A 578 -20.48 -28.22 -2.63
CA ILE A 578 -20.28 -29.68 -2.56
C ILE A 578 -18.98 -30.06 -3.28
N TYR A 579 -18.24 -30.98 -2.69
CA TYR A 579 -17.02 -31.56 -3.23
C TYR A 579 -17.18 -33.07 -3.38
N PHE A 580 -16.56 -33.61 -4.42
CA PHE A 580 -16.50 -35.04 -4.67
C PHE A 580 -15.05 -35.54 -4.55
N ASP A 581 -14.87 -36.62 -3.79
CA ASP A 581 -13.57 -37.31 -3.68
C ASP A 581 -13.55 -38.51 -4.63
N LEU A 582 -12.64 -38.48 -5.61
CA LEU A 582 -12.42 -39.56 -6.58
C LEU A 582 -11.33 -40.57 -6.14
N GLY A 583 -10.74 -40.37 -4.96
CA GLY A 583 -9.74 -41.27 -4.37
C GLY A 583 -8.42 -40.61 -3.97
N GLU A 584 -8.26 -39.31 -4.22
CA GLU A 584 -7.06 -38.52 -3.88
C GLU A 584 -7.39 -37.36 -2.90
N ASP A 585 -8.53 -37.47 -2.19
CA ASP A 585 -9.09 -36.46 -1.28
C ASP A 585 -9.86 -35.32 -2.00
N PHE A 586 -10.36 -34.35 -1.22
CA PHE A 586 -11.18 -33.26 -1.76
C PHE A 586 -10.30 -32.16 -2.41
N HIS A 587 -10.55 -31.88 -3.68
CA HIS A 587 -9.90 -30.79 -4.42
C HIS A 587 -10.92 -29.80 -4.97
N GLU A 588 -10.55 -28.52 -5.08
CA GLU A 588 -11.44 -27.46 -5.58
C GLU A 588 -11.92 -27.71 -7.01
N GLU A 589 -11.09 -28.34 -7.85
CA GLU A 589 -11.42 -28.69 -9.24
C GLU A 589 -12.62 -29.64 -9.37
N PHE A 590 -12.91 -30.43 -8.31
CA PHE A 590 -14.03 -31.37 -8.26
C PHE A 590 -15.13 -30.90 -7.30
N SER A 591 -15.43 -29.60 -7.36
CA SER A 591 -16.47 -28.97 -6.54
C SER A 591 -17.35 -28.01 -7.34
N PHE A 592 -18.56 -27.76 -6.84
CA PHE A 592 -19.41 -26.70 -7.40
C PHE A 592 -20.35 -26.10 -6.35
N SER A 593 -20.78 -24.87 -6.61
CA SER A 593 -21.64 -24.10 -5.72
C SER A 593 -23.13 -24.32 -6.03
N ILE A 594 -23.93 -24.42 -4.97
CA ILE A 594 -25.36 -24.67 -5.00
C ILE A 594 -26.08 -23.47 -4.40
N HIS A 595 -26.99 -22.86 -5.16
CA HIS A 595 -27.79 -21.76 -4.66
C HIS A 595 -28.87 -22.23 -3.68
N ARG A 596 -28.98 -21.53 -2.54
CA ARG A 596 -29.98 -21.68 -1.49
C ARG A 596 -31.14 -20.72 -1.71
N GLN A 597 -32.34 -21.12 -1.31
CA GLN A 597 -33.48 -20.20 -1.25
C GLN A 597 -33.64 -19.71 0.19
N GLY A 598 -33.12 -18.53 0.48
CA GLY A 598 -32.97 -18.05 1.86
C GLY A 598 -32.02 -18.97 2.63
N GLY A 599 -32.43 -19.45 3.80
CA GLY A 599 -31.68 -20.43 4.58
C GLY A 599 -31.86 -21.89 4.12
N LEU A 600 -32.77 -22.19 3.19
CA LEU A 600 -33.08 -23.58 2.82
C LEU A 600 -32.25 -24.06 1.63
N LEU A 601 -31.53 -25.17 1.82
CA LEU A 601 -30.92 -25.97 0.76
C LEU A 601 -31.74 -27.24 0.57
N ARG A 602 -32.45 -27.37 -0.56
CA ARG A 602 -33.15 -28.61 -0.97
C ARG A 602 -32.79 -28.93 -2.41
N LYS A 603 -31.91 -29.91 -2.63
CA LYS A 603 -31.44 -30.27 -3.97
C LYS A 603 -31.16 -31.77 -4.10
N ARG A 604 -31.39 -32.26 -5.32
CA ARG A 604 -30.91 -33.55 -5.82
C ARG A 604 -29.69 -33.28 -6.69
N ILE A 605 -28.55 -33.84 -6.31
CA ILE A 605 -27.25 -33.59 -6.92
C ILE A 605 -26.79 -34.86 -7.63
N PRO A 606 -26.75 -34.90 -8.97
CA PRO A 606 -26.18 -36.02 -9.70
C PRO A 606 -24.71 -36.23 -9.31
N MET A 607 -24.30 -37.49 -9.13
CA MET A 607 -22.95 -37.84 -8.72
C MET A 607 -22.18 -38.41 -9.92
N PRO A 608 -20.96 -37.93 -10.20
CA PRO A 608 -20.08 -38.53 -11.20
C PRO A 608 -19.73 -40.00 -10.88
N ASP A 609 -19.34 -40.76 -11.90
CA ASP A 609 -18.83 -42.12 -11.70
C ASP A 609 -17.47 -42.09 -10.98
N GLY A 610 -17.26 -43.00 -10.02
CA GLY A 610 -16.01 -43.12 -9.27
C GLY A 610 -15.91 -42.32 -7.97
N VAL A 611 -16.96 -41.58 -7.57
CA VAL A 611 -16.97 -40.85 -6.29
C VAL A 611 -17.00 -41.80 -5.10
N LYS A 612 -16.05 -41.63 -4.18
CA LYS A 612 -15.90 -42.41 -2.95
C LYS A 612 -16.48 -41.71 -1.71
N ARG A 613 -16.32 -40.39 -1.60
CA ARG A 613 -16.86 -39.59 -0.49
C ARG A 613 -17.38 -38.25 -1.01
N ILE A 614 -18.26 -37.63 -0.24
CA ILE A 614 -18.71 -36.26 -0.48
C ILE A 614 -18.38 -35.38 0.72
N ARG A 615 -18.05 -34.12 0.44
CA ARG A 615 -17.97 -33.05 1.43
C ARG A 615 -18.99 -31.98 1.07
N LEU A 616 -19.74 -31.49 2.05
CA LEU A 616 -20.74 -30.46 1.87
C LEU A 616 -20.50 -29.33 2.88
N ASP A 617 -20.29 -28.14 2.35
CA ASP A 617 -20.01 -26.93 3.11
C ASP A 617 -21.27 -26.03 3.07
N PRO A 618 -21.99 -25.87 4.19
CA PRO A 618 -23.26 -25.14 4.22
C PRO A 618 -23.10 -23.65 3.92
N CYS A 619 -22.00 -23.01 4.35
CA CYS A 619 -21.62 -21.62 4.07
C CYS A 619 -20.15 -21.37 4.47
N GLU A 620 -19.62 -20.16 4.28
CA GLU A 620 -18.23 -19.77 4.62
C GLU A 620 -18.15 -18.88 5.87
N GLN A 621 -19.01 -19.14 6.85
CA GLN A 621 -19.02 -18.43 8.13
C GLN A 621 -19.62 -19.31 9.23
N ALA A 622 -19.48 -18.88 10.49
CA ALA A 622 -20.15 -19.47 11.63
C ALA A 622 -21.67 -19.58 11.37
N CYS A 623 -22.26 -20.72 11.72
CA CYS A 623 -23.66 -20.98 11.44
C CYS A 623 -24.28 -22.05 12.35
N ALA A 624 -25.61 -22.07 12.39
CA ALA A 624 -26.38 -23.22 12.84
C ALA A 624 -27.03 -23.91 11.64
N VAL A 625 -26.95 -25.24 11.58
CA VAL A 625 -27.51 -26.03 10.49
C VAL A 625 -28.43 -27.09 11.05
N LYS A 626 -29.66 -27.17 10.53
CA LYS A 626 -30.58 -28.28 10.77
C LYS A 626 -30.56 -29.20 9.56
N VAL A 627 -29.97 -30.38 9.71
CA VAL A 627 -29.98 -31.41 8.68
C VAL A 627 -31.34 -32.11 8.70
N ILE A 628 -32.12 -31.93 7.63
CA ILE A 628 -33.45 -32.53 7.48
C ILE A 628 -33.33 -33.88 6.77
N LYS A 629 -32.52 -33.95 5.71
CA LYS A 629 -32.29 -35.18 4.92
C LYS A 629 -30.92 -35.16 4.26
N MET A 630 -30.22 -36.28 4.34
CA MET A 630 -29.05 -36.54 3.50
C MET A 630 -29.04 -38.01 3.08
N ALA A 631 -29.29 -38.27 1.80
CA ALA A 631 -29.49 -39.63 1.30
C ALA A 631 -28.83 -39.84 -0.07
N LEU A 632 -28.26 -41.02 -0.26
CA LEU A 632 -27.70 -41.52 -1.51
C LEU A 632 -28.79 -42.25 -2.28
N GLU A 633 -29.00 -41.85 -3.53
CA GLU A 633 -29.81 -42.55 -4.50
C GLU A 633 -28.90 -43.41 -5.37
N MET A 634 -29.09 -44.73 -5.32
CA MET A 634 -28.37 -45.70 -6.14
C MET A 634 -28.93 -45.69 -7.57
N LYS A 635 -28.12 -46.10 -8.56
CA LYS A 635 -28.57 -46.20 -9.97
C LYS A 635 -29.73 -47.18 -10.18
N ASP A 636 -29.89 -48.15 -9.27
CA ASP A 636 -31.01 -49.11 -9.27
C ASP A 636 -32.31 -48.55 -8.65
N GLY A 637 -32.30 -47.28 -8.21
CA GLY A 637 -33.45 -46.60 -7.60
C GLY A 637 -33.54 -46.75 -6.07
N THR A 638 -32.64 -47.51 -5.43
CA THR A 638 -32.61 -47.66 -3.97
C THR A 638 -32.12 -46.38 -3.28
N ILE A 639 -32.76 -45.98 -2.18
CA ILE A 639 -32.34 -44.82 -1.38
C ILE A 639 -31.71 -45.30 -0.07
N LYS A 640 -30.50 -44.82 0.23
CA LYS A 640 -29.76 -45.10 1.46
C LYS A 640 -29.47 -43.81 2.22
N GLU A 641 -29.67 -43.80 3.53
CA GLU A 641 -29.27 -42.65 4.35
C GLU A 641 -27.74 -42.57 4.44
N ILE A 642 -27.19 -41.36 4.31
CA ILE A 642 -25.75 -41.11 4.40
C ILE A 642 -25.43 -40.63 5.81
N ARG A 643 -24.50 -41.30 6.48
CA ARG A 643 -23.91 -40.78 7.72
C ARG A 643 -22.74 -39.88 7.38
N CYS A 644 -22.74 -38.69 7.98
CA CYS A 644 -21.68 -37.71 7.83
C CYS A 644 -21.04 -37.38 9.17
N GLU A 645 -19.74 -37.20 9.14
CA GLU A 645 -18.96 -36.54 10.18
C GLU A 645 -18.95 -35.03 9.91
N SER A 646 -18.79 -34.24 10.95
CA SER A 646 -18.81 -32.78 10.86
C SER A 646 -17.80 -32.21 11.83
N ASN A 647 -17.21 -31.06 11.48
CA ASN A 647 -16.40 -30.27 12.42
C ASN A 647 -17.23 -29.42 13.38
N GLY A 648 -18.57 -29.45 13.28
CA GLY A 648 -19.49 -28.76 14.19
C GLY A 648 -19.96 -29.63 15.36
N THR A 649 -20.49 -28.97 16.39
CA THR A 649 -21.09 -29.63 17.54
C THR A 649 -22.55 -30.02 17.26
N ALA A 650 -22.84 -31.32 17.21
CA ALA A 650 -24.22 -31.83 17.12
C ALA A 650 -25.08 -31.48 18.35
N GLY A 651 -26.24 -30.87 18.10
CA GLY A 651 -27.31 -30.59 19.05
C GLY A 651 -28.47 -31.60 18.97
N ARG A 652 -29.67 -31.19 19.40
CA ARG A 652 -30.89 -32.01 19.34
C ARG A 652 -31.61 -31.86 17.99
N ASN A 653 -32.45 -32.83 17.63
CA ASN A 653 -33.34 -32.76 16.46
C ASN A 653 -32.62 -32.43 15.12
N GLY A 654 -31.40 -32.94 14.93
CA GLY A 654 -30.63 -32.75 13.69
C GLY A 654 -29.94 -31.39 13.56
N PHE A 655 -29.89 -30.58 14.62
CA PHE A 655 -29.14 -29.33 14.63
C PHE A 655 -27.64 -29.55 14.85
N TYR A 656 -26.83 -28.71 14.22
CA TYR A 656 -25.38 -28.59 14.37
C TYR A 656 -25.02 -27.12 14.53
N GLY A 657 -24.10 -26.81 15.44
CA GLY A 657 -23.52 -25.48 15.60
C GLY A 657 -22.08 -25.47 15.12
N PHE A 658 -21.67 -24.40 14.44
CA PHE A 658 -20.32 -24.20 13.91
C PHE A 658 -19.79 -22.83 14.31
N GLN A 659 -18.69 -22.81 15.05
CA GLN A 659 -17.92 -21.59 15.36
C GLN A 659 -16.83 -21.23 14.33
N THR A 660 -16.72 -22.00 13.24
CA THR A 660 -15.66 -21.85 12.23
C THR A 660 -16.16 -21.11 10.99
N MET A 661 -15.24 -20.47 10.27
CA MET A 661 -15.50 -19.94 8.93
C MET A 661 -15.54 -21.02 7.84
N ASP A 662 -15.14 -22.25 8.16
CA ASP A 662 -15.18 -23.40 7.24
C ASP A 662 -16.02 -24.56 7.80
N PRO A 663 -17.35 -24.39 7.97
CA PRO A 663 -18.21 -25.47 8.42
C PRO A 663 -18.30 -26.55 7.32
N TYR A 664 -18.27 -27.82 7.70
CA TYR A 664 -18.43 -28.91 6.74
C TYR A 664 -19.13 -30.16 7.29
N PHE A 665 -19.64 -30.95 6.36
CA PHE A 665 -20.09 -32.33 6.55
C PHE A 665 -19.37 -33.24 5.57
N VAL A 666 -18.72 -34.31 6.04
CA VAL A 666 -18.03 -35.29 5.20
C VAL A 666 -18.70 -36.65 5.35
N SER A 667 -19.08 -37.29 4.25
CA SER A 667 -19.67 -38.62 4.30
C SER A 667 -18.65 -39.71 4.65
N ALA A 668 -19.13 -40.80 5.24
CA ALA A 668 -18.41 -42.07 5.16
C ALA A 668 -18.22 -42.51 3.69
N VAL A 669 -17.36 -43.51 3.47
CA VAL A 669 -17.16 -44.11 2.14
C VAL A 669 -18.49 -44.60 1.58
N LEU A 670 -18.85 -44.08 0.40
CA LEU A 670 -20.09 -44.38 -0.29
C LEU A 670 -20.00 -45.74 -1.00
N PRO A 671 -21.11 -46.50 -1.05
CA PRO A 671 -21.17 -47.75 -1.80
C PRO A 671 -21.06 -47.51 -3.31
N GLU A 672 -20.44 -48.47 -4.02
CA GLU A 672 -20.39 -48.45 -5.49
C GLU A 672 -21.79 -48.45 -6.12
N GLY A 673 -21.93 -47.73 -7.24
CA GLY A 673 -23.21 -47.62 -7.96
C GLY A 673 -24.14 -46.51 -7.45
N GLY A 674 -23.64 -45.56 -6.65
CA GLY A 674 -24.35 -44.32 -6.35
C GLY A 674 -24.61 -43.49 -7.61
N GLY A 675 -25.81 -42.92 -7.74
CA GLY A 675 -26.22 -42.10 -8.88
C GLY A 675 -26.46 -40.62 -8.54
N ALA A 676 -26.99 -40.32 -7.35
CA ALA A 676 -27.21 -38.94 -6.91
C ALA A 676 -27.28 -38.82 -5.38
N VAL A 677 -27.04 -37.62 -4.86
CA VAL A 677 -27.21 -37.28 -3.45
C VAL A 677 -28.37 -36.31 -3.29
N SER A 678 -29.33 -36.66 -2.46
CA SER A 678 -30.46 -35.82 -2.07
C SER A 678 -30.16 -35.16 -0.72
N VAL A 679 -30.07 -33.82 -0.73
CA VAL A 679 -29.75 -32.99 0.45
C VAL A 679 -30.91 -32.05 0.75
N GLU A 680 -31.32 -32.03 2.02
CA GLU A 680 -32.25 -31.06 2.59
C GLU A 680 -31.74 -30.54 3.94
N MET A 681 -31.48 -29.24 4.04
CA MET A 681 -31.05 -28.59 5.28
C MET A 681 -31.50 -27.14 5.38
N GLU A 682 -31.76 -26.68 6.61
CA GLU A 682 -31.93 -25.27 6.93
C GLU A 682 -30.64 -24.74 7.53
N ILE A 683 -30.11 -23.65 6.99
CA ILE A 683 -28.85 -23.04 7.35
C ILE A 683 -29.11 -21.62 7.85
N TYR A 684 -28.59 -21.31 9.02
CA TYR A 684 -28.74 -20.05 9.73
C TYR A 684 -27.35 -19.45 9.95
N PRO A 685 -26.81 -18.67 8.98
CA PRO A 685 -25.54 -17.99 9.14
C PRO A 685 -25.60 -16.97 10.28
N CYS A 686 -24.57 -16.91 11.13
CA CYS A 686 -24.49 -16.00 12.26
C CYS A 686 -23.10 -15.38 12.40
N GLN A 687 -22.97 -14.35 13.26
CA GLN A 687 -21.67 -13.84 13.68
C GLN A 687 -20.96 -14.86 14.58
N GLU A 688 -19.63 -14.88 14.56
CA GLU A 688 -18.80 -15.83 15.31
C GLU A 688 -19.17 -15.88 16.80
N VAL A 689 -19.38 -14.73 17.44
CA VAL A 689 -19.79 -14.64 18.85
C VAL A 689 -21.11 -15.38 19.13
N VAL A 690 -22.07 -15.30 18.20
CA VAL A 690 -23.35 -16.02 18.30
C VAL A 690 -23.16 -17.50 18.00
N GLY A 691 -22.29 -17.84 17.05
CA GLY A 691 -21.89 -19.23 16.75
C GLY A 691 -21.29 -19.93 17.98
N ASN A 692 -20.35 -19.27 18.66
CA ASN A 692 -19.71 -19.76 19.90
C ASN A 692 -20.76 -20.05 20.96
N PHE A 693 -21.66 -19.11 21.22
CA PHE A 693 -22.73 -19.29 22.20
C PHE A 693 -23.63 -20.50 21.89
N VAL A 694 -23.98 -20.70 20.62
CA VAL A 694 -24.82 -21.83 20.18
C VAL A 694 -24.08 -23.16 20.35
N GLU A 695 -22.81 -23.22 19.96
CA GLU A 695 -21.97 -24.40 20.08
C GLU A 695 -21.74 -24.79 21.56
N GLU A 696 -21.33 -23.83 22.40
CA GLU A 696 -21.18 -24.03 23.85
C GLU A 696 -22.49 -24.51 24.49
N SER A 697 -23.62 -23.93 24.10
CA SER A 697 -24.94 -24.35 24.56
C SER A 697 -25.24 -25.81 24.20
N PHE A 698 -24.86 -26.27 23.00
CA PHE A 698 -25.03 -27.66 22.59
C PHE A 698 -24.09 -28.61 23.35
N GLN A 699 -22.85 -28.19 23.63
CA GLN A 699 -21.92 -28.96 24.45
C GLN A 699 -22.44 -29.16 25.88
N LEU A 700 -22.90 -28.08 26.52
CA LEU A 700 -23.48 -28.12 27.88
C LEU A 700 -24.71 -29.03 27.96
N VAL A 701 -25.59 -28.98 26.96
CA VAL A 701 -26.77 -29.86 26.89
C VAL A 701 -26.34 -31.33 26.78
N ARG A 702 -25.32 -31.63 25.98
CA ARG A 702 -24.80 -33.01 25.80
C ARG A 702 -24.17 -33.54 27.08
N GLU A 703 -23.38 -32.72 27.77
CA GLU A 703 -22.77 -33.08 29.05
C GLU A 703 -23.83 -33.34 30.13
N ARG A 704 -24.84 -32.46 30.23
CA ARG A 704 -25.97 -32.65 31.14
C ARG A 704 -26.73 -33.95 30.88
N ASP A 705 -26.97 -34.29 29.62
CA ASP A 705 -27.69 -35.52 29.25
C ASP A 705 -26.85 -36.76 29.58
N ARG A 706 -25.53 -36.73 29.36
CA ARG A 706 -24.59 -37.78 29.81
C ARG A 706 -24.62 -37.97 31.32
N LEU A 707 -24.53 -36.88 32.09
CA LEU A 707 -24.59 -36.93 33.55
C LEU A 707 -25.92 -37.52 34.04
N LYS A 708 -27.05 -37.21 33.38
CA LYS A 708 -28.35 -37.81 33.71
C LYS A 708 -28.36 -39.32 33.49
N ASP A 709 -27.77 -39.81 32.40
CA ASP A 709 -27.68 -41.25 32.15
C ASP A 709 -26.75 -41.96 33.13
N ASP A 710 -25.65 -41.32 33.54
CA ASP A 710 -24.77 -41.86 34.58
C ASP A 710 -25.46 -41.89 35.95
N VAL A 711 -26.24 -40.86 36.29
CA VAL A 711 -27.09 -40.86 37.49
C VAL A 711 -28.11 -42.00 37.45
N ARG A 712 -28.77 -42.23 36.31
CA ARG A 712 -29.70 -43.37 36.15
C ARG A 712 -29.02 -44.71 36.33
N LYS A 713 -27.82 -44.89 35.77
CA LYS A 713 -27.03 -46.12 35.94
C LYS A 713 -26.66 -46.33 37.42
N LEU A 714 -26.23 -45.28 38.11
CA LEU A 714 -25.90 -45.33 39.54
C LEU A 714 -27.13 -45.63 40.40
N GLN A 715 -28.29 -45.04 40.10
CA GLN A 715 -29.56 -45.35 40.77
C GLN A 715 -29.94 -46.83 40.61
N TYR A 716 -29.83 -47.37 39.39
CA TYR A 716 -30.08 -48.78 39.13
C TYR A 716 -29.11 -49.71 39.90
N GLN A 717 -27.83 -49.34 39.97
CA GLN A 717 -26.84 -50.10 40.75
C GLN A 717 -27.13 -50.06 42.26
N LEU A 718 -27.52 -48.89 42.78
CA LEU A 718 -27.89 -48.71 44.19
C LEU A 718 -29.12 -49.56 44.55
N GLU A 719 -30.14 -49.58 43.68
CA GLU A 719 -31.34 -50.38 43.89
C GLU A 719 -31.03 -51.88 43.92
N LYS A 720 -30.17 -52.35 43.01
CA LYS A 720 -29.66 -53.74 43.01
C LYS A 720 -28.88 -54.07 44.28
N ALA A 721 -28.06 -53.15 44.78
CA ALA A 721 -27.29 -53.33 46.01
C ALA A 721 -28.22 -53.40 47.23
N SER A 722 -29.21 -52.51 47.31
CA SER A 722 -30.24 -52.50 48.36
C SER A 722 -31.05 -53.81 48.38
N GLN A 723 -31.46 -54.32 47.21
CA GLN A 723 -32.14 -55.62 47.11
C GLN A 723 -31.25 -56.78 47.61
N LYS A 724 -29.95 -56.79 47.27
CA LYS A 724 -29.00 -57.79 47.78
C LYS A 724 -28.85 -57.72 49.29
N ILE A 725 -28.75 -56.52 49.87
CA ILE A 725 -28.69 -56.33 51.32
C ILE A 725 -29.96 -56.90 51.95
N GLN A 726 -31.15 -56.56 51.44
CA GLN A 726 -32.42 -57.05 51.97
C GLN A 726 -32.56 -58.58 51.87
N GLN A 727 -32.06 -59.19 50.78
CA GLN A 727 -31.99 -60.65 50.65
C GLN A 727 -31.03 -61.25 51.68
N MET A 728 -29.85 -60.66 51.88
CA MET A 728 -28.89 -61.08 52.89
C MET A 728 -29.49 -60.97 54.30
N GLU A 729 -30.23 -59.88 54.59
CA GLU A 729 -30.87 -59.68 55.88
C GLU A 729 -31.94 -60.74 56.22
N ASN A 730 -32.53 -61.34 55.19
CA ASN A 730 -33.54 -62.39 55.33
C ASN A 730 -32.95 -63.80 55.50
N THR A 731 -31.63 -63.97 55.36
CA THR A 731 -30.97 -65.28 55.54
C THR A 731 -30.93 -65.71 57.01
N LYS A 732 -30.98 -67.03 57.25
CA LYS A 732 -30.82 -67.62 58.59
C LYS A 732 -29.49 -67.20 59.24
N VAL A 733 -28.43 -67.08 58.45
CA VAL A 733 -27.09 -66.66 58.92
C VAL A 733 -27.09 -65.22 59.41
N TRP A 734 -27.70 -64.28 58.68
CA TRP A 734 -27.78 -62.88 59.12
C TRP A 734 -28.70 -62.70 60.33
N LYS A 735 -29.82 -63.42 60.39
CA LYS A 735 -30.70 -63.44 61.56
C LYS A 735 -29.96 -63.98 62.79
N LEU A 736 -29.18 -65.06 62.65
CA LEU A 736 -28.33 -65.60 63.73
C LEU A 736 -27.24 -64.60 64.15
N TYR A 737 -26.59 -63.93 63.19
CA TYR A 737 -25.60 -62.88 63.45
C TYR A 737 -26.21 -61.70 64.23
N LYS A 738 -27.42 -61.26 63.89
CA LYS A 738 -28.15 -60.22 64.64
C LYS A 738 -28.52 -60.66 66.06
N THR A 739 -28.81 -61.95 66.29
CA THR A 739 -29.10 -62.49 67.62
C THR A 739 -27.83 -62.60 68.47
N ILE A 740 -26.68 -62.96 67.89
CA ILE A 740 -25.39 -63.07 68.59
C ILE A 740 -24.78 -61.68 68.91
N LYS A 741 -25.17 -60.63 68.17
CA LYS A 741 -24.69 -59.25 68.35
C LYS A 741 -25.64 -58.35 69.17
N LYS A 742 -26.71 -58.92 69.74
CA LYS A 742 -27.58 -58.30 70.75
C LYS A 742 -27.27 -58.90 72.12
N ASP A 743 -26.05 -58.64 72.59
CA ASP A 743 -25.65 -58.58 74.00
C ASP A 743 -24.76 -57.34 74.15
#